data_AF-A0AAV7K5A3-F1
#
_entry.id   AF-A0AAV7K5A3-F1
#
_cell.length_a   1.000
_cell.length_b   1.000
_cell.length_c   1.000
_cell.angle_alpha   90.00
_cell.angle_beta   90.00
_cell.angle_gamma   90.00
#
_symmetry.space_group_name_H-M   'P 1'
#
loop_
_entity.id
_entity.type
_entity.pdbx_description
1 polymer ?
#
loop_
_entity_poly.entity_id
_entity_poly.type
_entity_poly.pdbx_seq_one_letter_code
_entity_poly.pdbx_strand_id
1 'polypeptide(L)'
;MVNILRYFLLFALFLLPLEISGDYLIYPGSLTLLNLTCDPNSTPSNNLSGTPCLVTAGDTVQLSVSITAAHVRNMSSEGFRAHPLLISCLQRFSSKLSAMPQILQFYLSQQEALALPTNDSAINTELLDYHRAGLAVSFSFKNVSFNTLLQNTVTSCVDKFAAEQFTVGLIQLSDDTLDLQLRTGFKFYPGGINDTYFSLVDNSLIPATLPNCPSNAFLINSTYPVSNSRPEQVVGQVYQPVNRSSEQFLNLLQYPDTKVMFSGCPNIITGYSIQQRCATRVMSFRLYRTFKVLAGLLGNLRSGLSVVRSWSTDPFNITNPLCYSSPLNTSLFSEGRALVMRALEGFSMDYLALLSQCAGFDYVYYGCDYVLVAVRNQRSTPPLTVVFPESVLLPVTLYGAAISLYPLSPSISEYSPLFDSDGIRDKMLSKFYTVNQLAGPDRYFRIHPVLVQCIQLVTESLTAYLSSYSIRIQQAYSRSLSSQLEDYTTGLAVKLSIYPTDYPLLNFTLLTIRSCALYVSQQHNTLRRLHLGLLPNNSLYLAIATEFTAWSQIEFLSPYNSTFYGWANTRYNAALSGTLVNPANKTVSCANTILSSPPSPDYVSPYTLPSVITYLTSVQPNNCVSQSDTEFCSESQSFRDNAIAELLVIMRRKHWLVSSADLVNTLTQCFGLCATCMEGDVWYQKLAYCDNLVHWVPFRLISEADNMHFYVMENMTVKEYACSGSRLCIAKSPIYAVLAYTVETLFRPDPAKSQELSLYSMADNPIPVYTLLDTIYALYGAGNITVWVTNENDLLVLKPVLRVLMLDNVLVTCVDIRLFDSSRLTAVQRQLDGNIHEWTTNGCPTYSRDVIAPYTISIVDISQRARRDVHQIVVEHNYGDYLTTRWKSADRRWIEKQIL
;
A
#
# COMPACT_ATOMS: atom_id res chain seq x y z
N MET A 1 26.82 21.59 10.48
CA MET A 1 26.36 20.36 9.80
C MET A 1 24.86 20.46 9.48
N VAL A 2 24.51 21.38 8.56
CA VAL A 2 23.13 21.60 8.07
C VAL A 2 23.12 21.75 6.53
N ASN A 3 24.22 21.49 5.82
CA ASN A 3 24.32 21.77 4.37
C ASN A 3 24.90 20.64 3.51
N ILE A 4 24.81 19.37 3.92
CA ILE A 4 25.22 18.22 3.07
C ILE A 4 24.07 17.20 2.96
N LEU A 5 22.85 17.67 2.69
CA LEU A 5 21.71 16.80 2.38
C LEU A 5 20.75 17.39 1.32
N ARG A 6 21.22 18.36 0.52
CA ARG A 6 20.44 18.96 -0.58
C ARG A 6 20.84 18.49 -1.99
N TYR A 7 21.85 17.63 -2.12
CA TYR A 7 22.39 17.23 -3.43
C TYR A 7 22.25 15.76 -3.82
N PHE A 8 21.57 14.92 -3.04
CA PHE A 8 21.46 13.48 -3.34
C PHE A 8 20.06 13.00 -3.80
N LEU A 9 19.11 13.91 -4.06
CA LEU A 9 17.74 13.57 -4.48
C LEU A 9 17.37 14.17 -5.84
N LEU A 10 18.31 14.14 -6.79
CA LEU A 10 18.09 14.60 -8.17
C LEU A 10 18.56 13.62 -9.26
N PHE A 11 18.85 12.35 -8.93
CA PHE A 11 19.47 11.43 -9.90
C PHE A 11 18.79 10.07 -10.12
N ALA A 12 17.49 9.93 -9.83
CA ALA A 12 16.77 8.68 -10.08
C ALA A 12 15.39 8.89 -10.74
N LEU A 13 15.32 9.73 -11.77
CA LEU A 13 14.14 9.87 -12.63
C LEU A 13 14.55 10.01 -14.10
N PHE A 14 15.23 9.00 -14.64
CA PHE A 14 15.28 8.75 -16.07
C PHE A 14 15.53 7.26 -16.28
N LEU A 15 14.50 6.52 -16.71
CA LEU A 15 14.53 5.50 -17.76
C LEU A 15 13.16 4.80 -17.87
N LEU A 16 12.63 4.81 -19.11
CA LEU A 16 11.49 4.10 -19.71
C LEU A 16 10.13 4.83 -19.80
N PRO A 17 9.39 4.60 -20.92
CA PRO A 17 8.67 5.65 -21.64
C PRO A 17 7.21 5.72 -21.20
N LEU A 18 6.75 6.93 -20.86
CA LEU A 18 5.34 7.22 -20.67
C LEU A 18 4.86 8.06 -21.85
N GLU A 19 4.05 7.47 -22.72
CA GLU A 19 3.09 8.21 -23.53
C GLU A 19 2.10 8.87 -22.58
N ILE A 20 2.38 10.13 -22.22
CA ILE A 20 1.47 10.96 -21.44
C ILE A 20 0.36 11.42 -22.38
N SER A 21 -0.79 10.74 -22.33
CA SER A 21 -2.04 11.29 -22.85
C SER A 21 -2.40 12.52 -22.02
N GLY A 22 -2.04 13.70 -22.53
CA GLY A 22 -2.27 14.97 -21.87
C GLY A 22 -3.76 15.31 -21.80
N ASP A 23 -4.39 15.01 -20.66
CA ASP A 23 -5.65 15.60 -20.25
C ASP A 23 -5.62 15.93 -18.76
N TYR A 24 -5.70 17.23 -18.47
CA TYR A 24 -5.77 17.89 -17.15
C TYR A 24 -4.50 17.91 -16.28
N LEU A 25 -3.62 18.87 -16.57
CA LEU A 25 -2.75 19.50 -15.58
C LEU A 25 -2.98 21.02 -15.63
N ILE A 26 -3.92 21.49 -14.80
CA ILE A 26 -3.81 22.85 -14.25
C ILE A 26 -2.94 22.65 -13.00
N TYR A 27 -1.72 23.20 -13.00
CA TYR A 27 -0.82 23.14 -11.86
C TYR A 27 -1.49 23.76 -10.62
N PRO A 28 -1.67 23.03 -9.50
CA PRO A 28 -2.08 23.64 -8.22
C PRO A 28 -0.93 24.38 -7.52
N GLY A 29 0.29 24.31 -8.08
CA GLY A 29 1.53 24.75 -7.42
C GLY A 29 1.87 26.24 -7.50
N SER A 30 1.07 27.08 -8.16
CA SER A 30 1.35 28.52 -8.29
C SER A 30 0.13 29.43 -8.11
N LEU A 31 -0.88 28.97 -7.35
CA LEU A 31 -2.06 29.78 -6.97
C LEU A 31 -1.83 30.61 -5.70
N THR A 32 -0.60 31.10 -5.48
CA THR A 32 -0.35 32.16 -4.51
C THR A 32 -0.49 33.50 -5.21
N LEU A 33 -1.60 34.20 -4.92
CA LEU A 33 -1.99 35.56 -5.35
C LEU A 33 -2.57 35.68 -6.77
N LEU A 34 -3.78 35.15 -6.99
CA LEU A 34 -4.70 35.67 -8.00
C LEU A 34 -5.94 36.21 -7.29
N ASN A 35 -6.19 37.52 -7.37
CA ASN A 35 -7.46 38.11 -6.95
C ASN A 35 -8.50 37.79 -8.03
N LEU A 36 -9.26 36.71 -7.82
CA LEU A 36 -10.36 36.31 -8.69
C LEU A 36 -11.64 36.97 -8.18
N THR A 37 -12.17 37.94 -8.93
CA THR A 37 -13.55 38.44 -8.73
C THR A 37 -14.45 37.85 -9.80
N CYS A 38 -15.20 36.82 -9.43
CA CYS A 38 -16.30 36.31 -10.25
C CYS A 38 -17.53 37.17 -9.94
N ASP A 39 -18.07 37.88 -10.93
CA ASP A 39 -19.31 38.65 -10.75
C ASP A 39 -20.53 37.73 -10.95
N PRO A 40 -21.28 37.37 -9.87
CA PRO A 40 -22.48 36.53 -9.99
C PRO A 40 -23.67 37.25 -10.64
N ASN A 41 -23.61 38.57 -10.82
CA ASN A 41 -24.70 39.38 -11.38
C ASN A 41 -24.51 39.73 -12.86
N SER A 42 -23.38 39.35 -13.46
CA SER A 42 -23.27 39.37 -14.92
C SER A 42 -24.19 38.30 -15.49
N THR A 43 -25.41 38.71 -15.84
CA THR A 43 -26.37 37.86 -16.54
C THR A 43 -25.73 37.44 -17.86
N PRO A 44 -25.41 36.16 -18.09
CA PRO A 44 -25.26 35.74 -19.45
C PRO A 44 -26.69 35.72 -20.00
N SER A 45 -26.91 36.36 -21.15
CA SER A 45 -28.14 36.13 -21.92
C SER A 45 -28.31 34.65 -22.33
N ASN A 46 -27.37 33.76 -21.96
CA ASN A 46 -27.45 32.31 -22.11
C ASN A 46 -26.73 31.60 -20.94
N ASN A 47 -27.46 30.94 -20.04
CA ASN A 47 -26.94 30.13 -18.93
C ASN A 47 -25.83 29.16 -19.37
N LEU A 48 -24.57 29.46 -19.02
CA LEU A 48 -23.37 28.67 -19.33
C LEU A 48 -22.70 28.19 -18.03
N SER A 49 -22.26 26.93 -17.99
CA SER A 49 -21.34 26.42 -16.96
C SER A 49 -19.92 26.92 -17.24
N GLY A 50 -19.34 27.67 -16.30
CA GLY A 50 -18.01 28.29 -16.44
C GLY A 50 -18.12 29.80 -16.63
N THR A 51 -18.19 30.56 -15.52
CA THR A 51 -18.20 32.01 -15.57
C THR A 51 -16.80 32.51 -15.94
N PRO A 52 -16.63 33.37 -16.96
CA PRO A 52 -15.33 33.95 -17.27
C PRO A 52 -14.90 34.86 -16.11
N CYS A 53 -13.88 34.43 -15.36
CA CYS A 53 -13.34 35.16 -14.23
C CYS A 53 -12.60 36.42 -14.71
N LEU A 54 -12.80 37.55 -14.01
CA LEU A 54 -11.90 38.68 -14.15
C LEU A 54 -10.63 38.36 -13.37
N VAL A 55 -9.49 38.38 -14.05
CA VAL A 55 -8.18 38.07 -13.46
C VAL A 55 -7.30 39.31 -13.53
N THR A 56 -6.81 39.76 -12.38
CA THR A 56 -5.71 40.74 -12.29
C THR A 56 -4.40 39.99 -12.02
N ALA A 57 -3.50 39.99 -13.01
CA ALA A 57 -2.26 39.23 -12.97
C ALA A 57 -1.16 39.93 -13.79
N GLY A 58 0.10 39.78 -13.36
CA GLY A 58 1.27 40.22 -14.14
C GLY A 58 1.50 39.36 -15.38
N ASP A 59 2.19 39.89 -16.39
CA ASP A 59 2.40 39.27 -17.71
C ASP A 59 3.06 37.87 -17.68
N THR A 60 3.82 37.57 -16.63
CA THR A 60 4.57 36.32 -16.46
C THR A 60 3.74 35.19 -15.84
N VAL A 61 2.51 35.45 -15.42
CA VAL A 61 1.65 34.42 -14.82
C VAL A 61 1.27 33.37 -15.87
N GLN A 62 1.59 32.11 -15.57
CA GLN A 62 1.26 30.97 -16.42
C GLN A 62 -0.22 30.59 -16.25
N LEU A 63 -0.95 30.56 -17.36
CA LEU A 63 -2.33 30.06 -17.44
C LEU A 63 -2.38 28.58 -17.85
N SER A 64 -1.34 28.12 -18.55
CA SER A 64 -1.06 26.71 -18.84
C SER A 64 0.45 26.53 -19.07
N VAL A 65 0.89 25.33 -19.47
CA VAL A 65 2.31 24.99 -19.62
C VAL A 65 3.04 25.92 -20.60
N SER A 66 2.37 26.34 -21.68
CA SER A 66 2.93 27.22 -22.72
C SER A 66 2.11 28.48 -22.97
N ILE A 67 1.11 28.78 -22.12
CA ILE A 67 0.22 29.94 -22.29
C ILE A 67 0.32 30.82 -21.06
N THR A 68 0.74 32.07 -21.23
CA THR A 68 0.85 33.08 -20.16
C THR A 68 -0.27 34.13 -20.23
N ALA A 69 -0.44 34.91 -19.17
CA ALA A 69 -1.35 36.05 -19.13
C ALA A 69 -1.05 37.08 -20.24
N ALA A 70 0.22 37.31 -20.58
CA ALA A 70 0.61 38.19 -21.69
C ALA A 70 0.03 37.79 -23.05
N HIS A 71 -0.28 36.50 -23.23
CA HIS A 71 -0.91 36.03 -24.46
C HIS A 71 -2.40 36.41 -24.53
N VAL A 72 -3.12 36.56 -23.43
CA VAL A 72 -4.58 36.83 -23.47
C VAL A 72 -4.95 38.23 -23.01
N ARG A 73 -3.99 38.98 -22.44
CA ARG A 73 -4.19 40.32 -21.90
C ARG A 73 -3.79 41.38 -22.93
N ASN A 74 -4.62 42.41 -23.10
CA ASN A 74 -4.21 43.62 -23.81
C ASN A 74 -3.17 44.39 -22.98
N MET A 75 -2.07 44.83 -23.58
CA MET A 75 -0.99 45.57 -22.88
C MET A 75 -1.47 46.84 -22.17
N SER A 76 -2.61 47.41 -22.59
CA SER A 76 -3.23 48.59 -21.97
C SER A 76 -4.26 48.28 -20.88
N SER A 77 -4.56 47.00 -20.61
CA SER A 77 -5.59 46.58 -19.64
C SER A 77 -4.99 46.03 -18.34
N GLU A 78 -5.50 46.47 -17.19
CA GLU A 78 -5.10 45.98 -15.87
C GLU A 78 -5.59 44.54 -15.57
N GLY A 79 -6.57 44.05 -16.34
CA GLY A 79 -7.12 42.70 -16.19
C GLY A 79 -7.54 42.07 -17.52
N PHE A 80 -7.83 40.78 -17.51
CA PHE A 80 -8.35 40.05 -18.67
C PHE A 80 -9.41 39.03 -18.24
N ARG A 81 -10.19 38.55 -19.20
CA ARG A 81 -11.10 37.41 -19.03
C ARG A 81 -10.63 36.29 -19.95
N ALA A 82 -10.59 35.07 -19.43
CA ALA A 82 -10.25 33.90 -20.23
C ALA A 82 -11.04 32.68 -19.74
N HIS A 83 -11.71 31.99 -20.67
CA HIS A 83 -12.41 30.77 -20.35
C HIS A 83 -11.43 29.58 -20.25
N PRO A 84 -11.47 28.76 -19.18
CA PRO A 84 -10.54 27.64 -18.99
C PRO A 84 -10.50 26.64 -20.16
N LEU A 85 -11.65 26.37 -20.78
CA LEU A 85 -11.73 25.50 -21.97
C LEU A 85 -10.97 26.07 -23.16
N LEU A 86 -11.05 27.38 -23.38
CA LEU A 86 -10.34 28.05 -24.47
C LEU A 86 -8.83 27.96 -24.26
N ILE A 87 -8.35 28.18 -23.03
CA ILE A 87 -6.94 28.02 -22.66
C ILE A 87 -6.46 26.57 -22.84
N SER A 88 -7.26 25.59 -22.42
CA SER A 88 -6.92 24.17 -22.59
C SER A 88 -6.83 23.76 -24.06
N CYS A 89 -7.73 24.27 -24.90
CA CYS A 89 -7.70 24.09 -26.35
C CYS A 89 -6.45 24.74 -26.97
N LEU A 90 -6.13 25.98 -26.59
CA LEU A 90 -4.93 26.69 -27.05
C LEU A 90 -3.64 25.98 -26.67
N GLN A 91 -3.55 25.42 -25.47
CA GLN A 91 -2.40 24.63 -25.03
C GLN A 91 -2.16 23.44 -25.96
N ARG A 92 -3.21 22.66 -26.27
CA ARG A 92 -3.11 21.51 -27.18
C ARG A 92 -2.74 21.91 -28.60
N PHE A 93 -3.36 22.97 -29.08
CA PHE A 93 -3.07 23.53 -30.38
C PHE A 93 -1.61 23.97 -30.48
N SER A 94 -1.10 24.70 -29.48
CA SER A 94 0.29 25.12 -29.38
C SER A 94 1.25 23.93 -29.32
N SER A 95 0.97 22.91 -28.51
CA SER A 95 1.79 21.70 -28.42
C SER A 95 1.86 20.89 -29.73
N LYS A 96 0.79 20.86 -30.53
CA LYS A 96 0.83 20.20 -31.86
C LYS A 96 1.64 21.01 -32.88
N LEU A 97 1.60 22.33 -32.78
CA LEU A 97 2.30 23.21 -33.70
C LEU A 97 3.78 23.35 -33.38
N SER A 98 4.19 23.27 -32.11
CA SER A 98 5.60 23.29 -31.72
C SER A 98 6.39 22.07 -32.20
N ALA A 99 5.71 20.99 -32.56
CA ALA A 99 6.30 19.83 -33.24
C ALA A 99 6.60 20.10 -34.74
N MET A 100 6.19 21.25 -35.29
CA MET A 100 6.43 21.63 -36.68
C MET A 100 7.57 22.67 -36.75
N PRO A 101 8.69 22.39 -37.45
CA PRO A 101 9.92 23.18 -37.37
C PRO A 101 9.88 24.58 -38.03
N GLN A 102 8.74 25.01 -38.58
CA GLN A 102 8.65 26.26 -39.37
C GLN A 102 7.65 27.31 -38.84
N ILE A 103 7.07 27.16 -37.65
CA ILE A 103 5.93 28.01 -37.27
C ILE A 103 5.94 28.37 -35.78
N LEU A 104 6.04 29.67 -35.47
CA LEU A 104 5.06 30.49 -34.72
C LEU A 104 5.70 31.65 -33.95
N GLN A 105 5.30 32.87 -34.32
CA GLN A 105 5.11 33.95 -33.35
C GLN A 105 3.62 33.97 -33.00
N PHE A 106 3.28 33.44 -31.81
CA PHE A 106 1.92 33.55 -31.26
C PHE A 106 1.69 34.98 -30.78
N TYR A 107 1.00 35.80 -31.56
CA TYR A 107 0.40 37.04 -31.07
C TYR A 107 -1.05 36.74 -30.74
N LEU A 108 -1.33 36.69 -29.46
CA LEU A 108 -2.60 36.32 -28.88
C LEU A 108 -3.05 37.66 -28.26
N SER A 109 -4.15 38.22 -28.77
CA SER A 109 -4.51 39.62 -28.43
C SER A 109 -6.01 39.78 -28.24
N GLN A 110 -6.41 40.31 -27.08
CA GLN A 110 -7.66 41.08 -26.92
C GLN A 110 -7.53 42.48 -27.57
N GLN A 111 -6.91 42.59 -28.74
CA GLN A 111 -6.87 43.89 -29.42
C GLN A 111 -8.28 44.22 -29.88
N GLU A 112 -8.72 45.44 -29.56
CA GLU A 112 -9.89 46.08 -30.15
C GLU A 112 -9.88 45.79 -31.65
N ALA A 113 -10.87 44.98 -32.09
CA ALA A 113 -11.16 44.60 -33.46
C ALA A 113 -10.02 44.84 -34.48
N LEU A 114 -9.33 43.77 -34.87
CA LEU A 114 -8.96 43.66 -36.28
C LEU A 114 -10.28 43.78 -37.04
N ALA A 115 -10.59 44.99 -37.52
CA ALA A 115 -11.78 45.23 -38.30
C ALA A 115 -11.78 44.19 -39.41
N LEU A 116 -12.80 43.32 -39.42
CA LEU A 116 -12.98 42.44 -40.57
C LEU A 116 -12.95 43.31 -41.82
N PRO A 117 -12.39 42.84 -42.95
CA PRO A 117 -12.61 43.47 -44.25
C PRO A 117 -14.06 43.24 -44.71
N THR A 118 -15.05 43.39 -43.81
CA THR A 118 -16.47 43.23 -44.07
C THR A 118 -17.19 44.51 -43.64
N ASN A 119 -18.02 45.06 -44.53
CA ASN A 119 -18.86 46.23 -44.24
C ASN A 119 -20.03 45.93 -43.29
N ASP A 120 -20.09 44.75 -42.67
CA ASP A 120 -21.18 44.32 -41.79
C ASP A 120 -20.87 44.67 -40.32
N SER A 121 -21.52 45.73 -39.83
CA SER A 121 -21.35 46.24 -38.45
C SER A 121 -21.88 45.28 -37.38
N ALA A 122 -22.79 44.37 -37.72
CA ALA A 122 -23.35 43.40 -36.77
C ALA A 122 -22.34 42.30 -36.44
N ILE A 123 -21.57 41.84 -37.43
CA ILE A 123 -20.52 40.83 -37.25
C ILE A 123 -19.38 41.39 -36.39
N ASN A 124 -18.95 42.63 -36.66
CA ASN A 124 -17.90 43.29 -35.89
C ASN A 124 -18.28 43.49 -34.41
N THR A 125 -19.56 43.72 -34.13
CA THR A 125 -20.07 43.85 -32.75
C THR A 125 -20.10 42.49 -32.05
N GLU A 126 -20.57 41.44 -32.73
CA GLU A 126 -20.60 40.08 -32.17
C GLU A 126 -19.19 39.56 -31.88
N LEU A 127 -18.21 39.76 -32.78
CA LEU A 127 -16.80 39.44 -32.55
C LEU A 127 -16.27 40.06 -31.26
N LEU A 128 -16.54 41.35 -31.07
CA LEU A 128 -16.06 42.12 -29.93
C LEU A 128 -16.65 41.61 -28.61
N ASP A 129 -17.92 41.18 -28.62
CA ASP A 129 -18.59 40.65 -27.43
C ASP A 129 -17.97 39.33 -26.96
N TYR A 130 -17.60 38.42 -27.86
CA TYR A 130 -16.91 37.16 -27.49
C TYR A 130 -15.53 37.42 -26.90
N HIS A 131 -14.76 38.37 -27.45
CA HIS A 131 -13.46 38.77 -26.92
C HIS A 131 -13.58 39.41 -25.53
N ARG A 132 -14.55 40.32 -25.34
CA ARG A 132 -14.85 40.94 -24.04
C ARG A 132 -15.30 39.93 -22.99
N ALA A 133 -16.02 38.89 -23.40
CA ALA A 133 -16.44 37.80 -22.53
C ALA A 133 -15.31 36.81 -22.20
N GLY A 134 -14.13 36.92 -22.83
CA GLY A 134 -13.05 35.94 -22.66
C GLY A 134 -13.33 34.58 -23.32
N LEU A 135 -14.21 34.57 -24.31
CA LEU A 135 -14.67 33.40 -25.06
C LEU A 135 -14.06 33.32 -26.47
N ALA A 136 -13.25 34.29 -26.89
CA ALA A 136 -12.56 34.29 -28.18
C ALA A 136 -11.09 34.65 -28.06
N VAL A 137 -10.33 34.25 -29.07
CA VAL A 137 -8.90 34.51 -29.22
C VAL A 137 -8.53 34.57 -30.70
N SER A 138 -7.80 35.63 -31.06
CA SER A 138 -7.19 35.75 -32.39
C SER A 138 -5.73 35.35 -32.32
N PHE A 139 -5.25 34.61 -33.32
CA PHE A 139 -3.82 34.33 -33.47
C PHE A 139 -3.38 34.40 -34.93
N SER A 140 -2.16 34.91 -35.13
CA SER A 140 -1.51 35.01 -36.44
C SER A 140 -0.45 33.92 -36.62
N PHE A 141 -0.26 33.49 -37.86
CA PHE A 141 0.68 32.45 -38.27
C PHE A 141 1.44 32.87 -39.53
N LYS A 142 2.61 32.27 -39.77
CA LYS A 142 3.41 32.48 -41.00
C LYS A 142 3.75 31.13 -41.61
N ASN A 143 3.71 31.03 -42.94
CA ASN A 143 4.09 29.84 -43.70
C ASN A 143 3.22 28.58 -43.44
N VAL A 144 1.92 28.74 -43.17
CA VAL A 144 0.97 27.62 -42.95
C VAL A 144 -0.30 27.85 -43.75
N SER A 145 -0.82 26.82 -44.41
CA SER A 145 -2.11 26.94 -45.08
C SER A 145 -3.26 27.04 -44.07
N PHE A 146 -4.28 27.83 -44.40
CA PHE A 146 -5.53 27.91 -43.61
C PHE A 146 -6.15 26.52 -43.35
N ASN A 147 -6.12 25.61 -44.33
CA ASN A 147 -6.64 24.26 -44.17
C ASN A 147 -5.89 23.43 -43.11
N THR A 148 -4.55 23.55 -43.07
CA THR A 148 -3.73 22.89 -42.05
C THR A 148 -4.05 23.42 -40.65
N LEU A 149 -4.31 24.72 -40.53
CA LEU A 149 -4.69 25.34 -39.26
C LEU A 149 -6.10 24.95 -38.84
N LEU A 150 -7.05 25.01 -39.76
CA LEU A 150 -8.41 24.53 -39.58
C LEU A 150 -8.42 23.10 -39.04
N GLN A 151 -7.66 22.20 -39.67
CA GLN A 151 -7.51 20.81 -39.22
C GLN A 151 -6.89 20.72 -37.81
N ASN A 152 -5.81 21.45 -37.52
CA ASN A 152 -5.16 21.41 -36.21
C ASN A 152 -6.03 22.02 -35.10
N THR A 153 -6.74 23.12 -35.37
CA THR A 153 -7.65 23.75 -34.41
C THR A 153 -8.86 22.86 -34.14
N VAL A 154 -9.51 22.35 -35.19
CA VAL A 154 -10.66 21.43 -35.06
C VAL A 154 -10.27 20.18 -34.27
N THR A 155 -9.18 19.51 -34.64
CA THR A 155 -8.71 18.30 -33.95
C THR A 155 -8.18 18.54 -32.54
N SER A 156 -7.95 19.79 -32.13
CA SER A 156 -7.46 20.11 -30.77
C SER A 156 -8.57 20.56 -29.83
N CYS A 157 -9.67 21.12 -30.38
CA CYS A 157 -10.64 21.88 -29.60
C CYS A 157 -12.06 21.32 -29.64
N VAL A 158 -12.49 20.71 -30.75
CA VAL A 158 -13.89 20.26 -30.93
C VAL A 158 -14.32 19.26 -29.88
N ASP A 159 -13.50 18.25 -29.59
CA ASP A 159 -13.84 17.24 -28.58
C ASP A 159 -14.03 17.85 -27.18
N LYS A 160 -13.16 18.78 -26.78
CA LYS A 160 -13.25 19.47 -25.48
C LYS A 160 -14.45 20.40 -25.41
N PHE A 161 -14.72 21.14 -26.47
CA PHE A 161 -15.84 22.09 -26.49
C PHE A 161 -17.17 21.33 -26.51
N ALA A 162 -17.28 20.27 -27.33
CA ALA A 162 -18.47 19.43 -27.40
C ALA A 162 -18.78 18.73 -26.06
N ALA A 163 -17.75 18.28 -25.33
CA ALA A 163 -17.89 17.70 -23.99
C ALA A 163 -18.53 18.67 -22.98
N GLU A 164 -18.43 19.98 -23.23
CA GLU A 164 -18.93 21.05 -22.37
C GLU A 164 -20.07 21.83 -23.02
N GLN A 165 -20.67 21.28 -24.08
CA GLN A 165 -21.82 21.86 -24.79
C GLN A 165 -21.53 23.20 -25.47
N PHE A 166 -20.32 23.32 -26.01
CA PHE A 166 -19.90 24.42 -26.88
C PHE A 166 -19.53 23.92 -28.28
N THR A 167 -19.60 24.84 -29.23
CA THR A 167 -19.13 24.72 -30.61
C THR A 167 -17.82 25.50 -30.78
N VAL A 168 -17.00 25.05 -31.72
CA VAL A 168 -15.82 25.77 -32.18
C VAL A 168 -16.25 26.75 -33.27
N GLY A 169 -16.28 28.04 -32.95
CA GLY A 169 -16.42 29.12 -33.94
C GLY A 169 -15.06 29.44 -34.54
N LEU A 170 -14.97 29.50 -35.87
CA LEU A 170 -13.75 29.84 -36.60
C LEU A 170 -14.04 30.91 -37.62
N ILE A 171 -13.24 31.97 -37.61
CA ILE A 171 -13.39 33.11 -38.51
C ILE A 171 -12.01 33.44 -39.07
N GLN A 172 -11.88 33.40 -40.38
CA GLN A 172 -10.66 33.84 -41.05
C GLN A 172 -10.68 35.38 -41.12
N LEU A 173 -9.73 36.03 -40.44
CA LEU A 173 -9.62 37.50 -40.45
C LEU A 173 -8.73 37.99 -41.60
N SER A 174 -7.70 37.21 -41.95
CA SER A 174 -6.81 37.42 -43.10
C SER A 174 -6.16 36.10 -43.52
N ASP A 175 -5.32 36.10 -44.56
CA ASP A 175 -4.60 34.88 -45.01
C ASP A 175 -3.76 34.23 -43.91
N ASP A 176 -3.29 35.05 -42.96
CA ASP A 176 -2.35 34.69 -41.90
C ASP A 176 -2.95 34.83 -40.48
N THR A 177 -4.27 35.05 -40.34
CA THR A 177 -4.92 35.28 -39.03
C THR A 177 -6.24 34.54 -38.89
N LEU A 178 -6.40 33.79 -37.80
CA LEU A 178 -7.59 33.03 -37.45
C LEU A 178 -8.12 33.47 -36.08
N ASP A 179 -9.42 33.69 -36.00
CA ASP A 179 -10.14 33.92 -34.75
C ASP A 179 -10.88 32.64 -34.33
N LEU A 180 -10.62 32.19 -33.12
CA LEU A 180 -11.17 31.00 -32.50
C LEU A 180 -12.11 31.41 -31.38
N GLN A 181 -13.35 30.90 -31.41
CA GLN A 181 -14.40 31.24 -30.46
C GLN A 181 -15.02 30.01 -29.82
N LEU A 182 -15.36 30.13 -28.54
CA LEU A 182 -16.18 29.20 -27.77
C LEU A 182 -17.65 29.64 -27.86
N ARG A 183 -18.45 28.96 -28.68
CA ARG A 183 -19.82 29.38 -29.05
C ARG A 183 -20.92 28.43 -28.57
N THR A 184 -22.12 28.94 -28.36
CA THR A 184 -23.31 28.12 -28.02
C THR A 184 -24.13 27.67 -29.24
N GLY A 185 -23.82 28.15 -30.44
CA GLY A 185 -24.53 27.80 -31.67
C GLY A 185 -23.67 27.92 -32.92
N PHE A 186 -24.10 27.27 -34.00
CA PHE A 186 -23.46 27.35 -35.30
C PHE A 186 -23.97 28.59 -36.04
N LYS A 187 -23.09 29.56 -36.29
CA LYS A 187 -23.33 30.69 -37.22
C LYS A 187 -22.23 30.69 -38.26
N PHE A 188 -22.63 30.72 -39.52
CA PHE A 188 -21.75 30.77 -40.69
C PHE A 188 -21.41 32.22 -41.02
N TYR A 189 -20.14 32.52 -41.29
CA TYR A 189 -19.74 33.80 -41.89
C TYR A 189 -19.16 33.58 -43.29
N PRO A 190 -19.26 34.57 -44.19
CA PRO A 190 -18.71 34.44 -45.54
C PRO A 190 -17.19 34.22 -45.50
N GLY A 191 -16.69 33.19 -46.19
CA GLY A 191 -15.25 32.93 -46.36
C GLY A 191 -14.65 31.83 -45.48
N GLY A 192 -15.38 31.27 -44.51
CA GLY A 192 -14.86 30.20 -43.66
C GLY A 192 -15.94 29.20 -43.28
N ILE A 193 -15.62 27.91 -43.44
CA ILE A 193 -16.44 26.71 -43.14
C ILE A 193 -17.23 26.20 -44.37
N ASN A 194 -16.64 25.22 -45.07
CA ASN A 194 -17.26 24.38 -46.09
C ASN A 194 -17.61 22.98 -45.51
N ASP A 195 -18.12 22.06 -46.33
CA ASP A 195 -18.37 20.64 -45.94
C ASP A 195 -17.14 19.94 -45.31
N THR A 196 -15.93 20.40 -45.62
CA THR A 196 -14.68 19.87 -45.05
C THR A 196 -14.62 20.09 -43.54
N TYR A 197 -15.20 21.16 -42.98
CA TYR A 197 -15.24 21.37 -41.52
C TYR A 197 -16.03 20.29 -40.79
N PHE A 198 -17.24 19.94 -41.26
CA PHE A 198 -18.04 18.89 -40.62
C PHE A 198 -17.35 17.53 -40.71
N SER A 199 -16.68 17.25 -41.84
CA SER A 199 -15.86 16.04 -41.95
C SER A 199 -14.69 16.02 -40.94
N LEU A 200 -14.08 17.16 -40.65
CA LEU A 200 -13.01 17.31 -39.66
C LEU A 200 -13.55 17.18 -38.23
N VAL A 201 -14.74 17.76 -37.95
CA VAL A 201 -15.46 17.59 -36.68
C VAL A 201 -15.69 16.11 -36.44
N ASP A 202 -16.31 15.40 -37.38
CA ASP A 202 -16.63 13.99 -37.20
C ASP A 202 -15.37 13.11 -37.02
N ASN A 203 -14.26 13.46 -37.67
CA ASN A 203 -12.99 12.75 -37.49
C ASN A 203 -12.31 13.09 -36.16
N SER A 204 -12.48 14.31 -35.65
CA SER A 204 -11.98 14.72 -34.32
C SER A 204 -12.75 14.06 -33.17
N LEU A 205 -13.98 13.58 -33.45
CA LEU A 205 -14.75 12.76 -32.54
C LEU A 205 -14.25 11.31 -32.49
N ILE A 206 -13.23 10.88 -33.23
CA ILE A 206 -12.70 9.52 -33.09
C ILE A 206 -11.70 9.49 -31.91
N PRO A 207 -11.83 8.59 -30.93
CA PRO A 207 -10.85 8.44 -29.87
C PRO A 207 -9.45 8.09 -30.44
N ALA A 208 -8.39 8.54 -29.78
CA ALA A 208 -7.01 8.30 -30.23
C ALA A 208 -6.66 6.80 -30.30
N THR A 209 -7.27 5.97 -29.46
CA THR A 209 -7.11 4.52 -29.43
C THR A 209 -8.47 3.83 -29.48
N LEU A 210 -8.55 2.76 -30.27
CA LEU A 210 -9.74 1.93 -30.41
C LEU A 210 -9.46 0.52 -29.89
N PRO A 211 -10.45 -0.15 -29.26
CA PRO A 211 -10.30 -1.51 -28.78
C PRO A 211 -10.25 -2.53 -29.94
N ASN A 212 -9.51 -3.63 -29.75
CA ASN A 212 -9.54 -4.77 -30.66
C ASN A 212 -10.79 -5.62 -30.41
N CYS A 213 -11.65 -5.75 -31.42
CA CYS A 213 -12.91 -6.47 -31.28
C CYS A 213 -12.78 -7.96 -31.63
N PRO A 214 -13.44 -8.86 -30.88
CA PRO A 214 -13.54 -10.26 -31.26
C PRO A 214 -14.36 -10.42 -32.56
N SER A 215 -14.12 -11.51 -33.29
CA SER A 215 -14.76 -11.81 -34.59
C SER A 215 -16.03 -12.66 -34.49
N ASN A 216 -16.47 -13.03 -33.29
CA ASN A 216 -17.64 -13.89 -33.09
C ASN A 216 -18.94 -13.11 -33.29
N ALA A 217 -19.87 -13.65 -34.07
CA ALA A 217 -21.16 -13.01 -34.35
C ALA A 217 -22.04 -12.87 -33.08
N PHE A 218 -22.72 -11.74 -32.94
CA PHE A 218 -23.70 -11.50 -31.89
C PHE A 218 -25.07 -12.03 -32.34
N LEU A 219 -25.71 -12.89 -31.54
CA LEU A 219 -26.95 -13.59 -31.95
C LEU A 219 -28.19 -12.69 -31.82
N ILE A 220 -29.15 -12.84 -32.73
CA ILE A 220 -30.47 -12.19 -32.63
C ILE A 220 -31.16 -12.64 -31.34
N ASN A 221 -31.84 -11.72 -30.66
CA ASN A 221 -32.50 -11.88 -29.37
C ASN A 221 -31.57 -12.24 -28.21
N SER A 222 -30.26 -12.02 -28.35
CA SER A 222 -29.30 -12.19 -27.26
C SER A 222 -29.00 -10.87 -26.55
N THR A 223 -28.57 -10.99 -25.30
CA THR A 223 -28.13 -9.87 -24.46
C THR A 223 -26.67 -10.04 -24.08
N TYR A 224 -26.00 -8.91 -23.83
CA TYR A 224 -24.73 -8.85 -23.13
C TYR A 224 -24.94 -8.02 -21.86
N PRO A 225 -24.60 -8.56 -20.68
CA PRO A 225 -24.24 -9.96 -20.39
C PRO A 225 -25.41 -10.95 -20.64
N VAL A 226 -25.08 -12.21 -20.95
CA VAL A 226 -25.98 -13.27 -21.51
C VAL A 226 -27.13 -13.70 -20.58
N SER A 227 -27.17 -13.23 -19.34
CA SER A 227 -28.14 -13.63 -18.30
C SER A 227 -29.23 -12.61 -17.99
N ASN A 228 -29.17 -11.40 -18.58
CA ASN A 228 -30.01 -10.30 -18.13
C ASN A 228 -31.00 -9.87 -19.22
N SER A 229 -32.29 -10.02 -18.93
CA SER A 229 -33.38 -9.69 -19.86
C SER A 229 -33.77 -8.22 -19.85
N ARG A 230 -33.35 -7.46 -18.83
CA ARG A 230 -33.63 -6.02 -18.70
C ARG A 230 -32.35 -5.22 -18.47
N PRO A 231 -32.17 -4.06 -19.13
CA PRO A 231 -30.97 -3.24 -18.96
C PRO A 231 -30.78 -2.78 -17.51
N GLU A 232 -31.86 -2.45 -16.80
CA GLU A 232 -31.80 -1.95 -15.41
C GLU A 232 -31.20 -2.95 -14.43
N GLN A 233 -31.25 -4.25 -14.72
CA GLN A 233 -30.60 -5.28 -13.90
C GLN A 233 -29.08 -5.21 -13.97
N VAL A 234 -28.53 -4.64 -15.05
CA VAL A 234 -27.09 -4.60 -15.32
C VAL A 234 -26.51 -3.22 -15.06
N VAL A 235 -27.29 -2.18 -15.43
CA VAL A 235 -26.85 -0.79 -15.34
C VAL A 235 -27.44 -0.03 -14.16
N GLY A 236 -28.37 -0.63 -13.41
CA GLY A 236 -29.05 -0.03 -12.27
C GLY A 236 -30.33 0.72 -12.67
N GLN A 237 -31.30 0.79 -11.76
CA GLN A 237 -32.60 1.46 -11.95
C GLN A 237 -32.46 2.98 -12.14
N VAL A 238 -33.47 3.60 -12.76
CA VAL A 238 -33.63 5.06 -12.78
C VAL A 238 -33.82 5.57 -11.36
N TYR A 239 -33.13 6.66 -11.04
CA TYR A 239 -33.23 7.30 -9.74
C TYR A 239 -34.21 8.47 -9.78
N GLN A 240 -34.03 9.39 -10.73
CA GLN A 240 -34.92 10.53 -10.95
C GLN A 240 -34.94 10.91 -12.44
N PRO A 241 -36.12 10.89 -13.10
CA PRO A 241 -36.24 11.32 -14.49
C PRO A 241 -35.73 12.75 -14.70
N VAL A 242 -34.92 12.97 -15.74
CA VAL A 242 -34.39 14.29 -16.11
C VAL A 242 -35.33 14.94 -17.12
N ASN A 243 -35.94 16.05 -16.71
CA ASN A 243 -36.84 16.85 -17.56
C ASN A 243 -36.08 17.98 -18.25
N ARG A 244 -36.52 18.43 -19.43
CA ARG A 244 -35.83 19.49 -20.20
C ARG A 244 -35.64 20.80 -19.41
N SER A 245 -36.58 21.14 -18.54
CA SER A 245 -36.56 22.34 -17.70
C SER A 245 -35.76 22.16 -16.41
N SER A 246 -35.27 20.95 -16.12
CA SER A 246 -34.56 20.67 -14.89
C SER A 246 -33.08 21.02 -15.01
N GLU A 247 -32.46 21.48 -13.92
CA GLU A 247 -31.04 21.82 -13.88
C GLU A 247 -30.16 20.62 -14.30
N GLN A 248 -30.61 19.40 -14.03
CA GLN A 248 -29.91 18.17 -14.41
C GLN A 248 -29.81 17.97 -15.93
N PHE A 249 -30.71 18.55 -16.72
CA PHE A 249 -30.64 18.47 -18.18
C PHE A 249 -29.41 19.20 -18.74
N LEU A 250 -28.88 20.19 -18.02
CA LEU A 250 -27.64 20.89 -18.38
C LEU A 250 -26.45 19.94 -18.48
N ASN A 251 -26.45 18.89 -17.66
CA ASN A 251 -25.39 17.89 -17.58
C ASN A 251 -25.47 16.81 -18.67
N LEU A 252 -26.56 16.77 -19.46
CA LEU A 252 -26.67 15.86 -20.60
C LEU A 252 -26.06 16.51 -21.85
N LEU A 253 -25.38 15.71 -22.65
CA LEU A 253 -24.60 16.16 -23.78
C LEU A 253 -25.27 15.82 -25.10
N GLN A 254 -25.28 16.78 -26.03
CA GLN A 254 -25.72 16.56 -27.41
C GLN A 254 -24.56 16.05 -28.31
N TYR A 255 -24.72 14.89 -28.94
CA TYR A 255 -23.71 14.28 -29.81
C TYR A 255 -23.63 14.94 -31.21
N PRO A 256 -22.45 15.46 -31.63
CA PRO A 256 -22.34 16.33 -32.82
C PRO A 256 -22.08 15.67 -34.17
N ASP A 257 -21.86 14.35 -34.23
CA ASP A 257 -21.53 13.67 -35.49
C ASP A 257 -22.61 13.88 -36.56
N THR A 258 -22.17 14.28 -37.75
CA THR A 258 -23.04 14.53 -38.90
C THR A 258 -23.22 13.31 -39.79
N LYS A 259 -22.38 12.28 -39.66
CA LYS A 259 -22.50 11.04 -40.44
C LYS A 259 -23.54 10.09 -39.86
N VAL A 260 -23.80 10.13 -38.56
CA VAL A 260 -24.85 9.32 -37.94
C VAL A 260 -26.21 9.98 -38.13
N MET A 261 -27.20 9.23 -38.59
CA MET A 261 -28.57 9.74 -38.73
C MET A 261 -29.31 9.69 -37.40
N PHE A 262 -29.75 10.84 -36.89
CA PHE A 262 -30.56 10.93 -35.67
C PHE A 262 -32.02 11.21 -36.04
N SER A 263 -32.90 10.24 -35.77
CA SER A 263 -34.33 10.35 -36.12
C SER A 263 -34.97 11.55 -35.43
N GLY A 264 -35.70 12.37 -36.21
CA GLY A 264 -36.35 13.59 -35.74
C GLY A 264 -35.42 14.76 -35.45
N CYS A 265 -34.12 14.63 -35.76
CA CYS A 265 -33.13 15.69 -35.59
C CYS A 265 -32.56 16.15 -36.94
N PRO A 266 -32.18 17.44 -37.06
CA PRO A 266 -31.34 17.88 -38.17
C PRO A 266 -29.99 17.14 -38.20
N ASN A 267 -29.46 16.90 -39.40
CA ASN A 267 -28.13 16.27 -39.59
C ASN A 267 -26.99 17.15 -39.04
N ILE A 268 -27.14 18.47 -39.16
CA ILE A 268 -26.23 19.47 -38.60
C ILE A 268 -26.87 20.03 -37.32
N ILE A 269 -26.12 20.05 -36.22
CA ILE A 269 -26.60 20.65 -34.97
C ILE A 269 -26.87 22.15 -35.19
N THR A 270 -28.00 22.63 -34.70
CA THR A 270 -28.39 24.05 -34.76
C THR A 270 -27.79 24.86 -33.60
N GLY A 271 -27.64 24.25 -32.42
CA GLY A 271 -26.94 24.81 -31.28
C GLY A 271 -27.03 23.94 -30.02
N TYR A 272 -26.39 24.39 -28.95
CA TYR A 272 -26.32 23.69 -27.66
C TYR A 272 -27.16 24.33 -26.55
N SER A 273 -27.91 25.41 -26.84
CA SER A 273 -28.89 25.94 -25.88
C SER A 273 -29.95 24.88 -25.56
N ILE A 274 -30.51 24.92 -24.34
CA ILE A 274 -31.47 23.92 -23.84
C ILE A 274 -32.62 23.66 -24.82
N GLN A 275 -33.11 24.71 -25.49
CA GLN A 275 -34.22 24.60 -26.44
C GLN A 275 -33.79 24.08 -27.82
N GLN A 276 -32.55 24.31 -28.22
CA GLN A 276 -32.00 23.84 -29.51
C GLN A 276 -31.51 22.39 -29.47
N ARG A 277 -31.29 21.82 -28.27
CA ARG A 277 -30.86 20.43 -28.13
C ARG A 277 -31.94 19.47 -28.64
N CYS A 278 -31.59 18.65 -29.62
CA CYS A 278 -32.45 17.60 -30.12
C CYS A 278 -32.42 16.36 -29.22
N ALA A 279 -33.60 15.88 -28.81
CA ALA A 279 -33.72 14.84 -27.80
C ALA A 279 -32.95 13.54 -28.13
N THR A 280 -33.03 13.08 -29.39
CA THR A 280 -32.36 11.86 -29.87
C THR A 280 -30.84 11.95 -29.86
N ARG A 281 -30.26 13.16 -29.88
CA ARG A 281 -28.81 13.40 -29.78
C ARG A 281 -28.35 13.57 -28.33
N VAL A 282 -29.26 13.80 -27.39
CA VAL A 282 -28.94 14.09 -25.99
C VAL A 282 -28.72 12.80 -25.21
N MET A 283 -27.60 12.73 -24.50
CA MET A 283 -27.17 11.56 -23.75
C MET A 283 -26.28 11.93 -22.56
N SER A 284 -26.21 11.05 -21.56
CA SER A 284 -25.26 11.16 -20.45
C SER A 284 -23.81 11.09 -20.96
N PHE A 285 -22.86 11.67 -20.23
CA PHE A 285 -21.47 11.71 -20.69
C PHE A 285 -20.84 10.32 -20.91
N ARG A 286 -21.15 9.33 -20.06
CA ARG A 286 -20.68 7.94 -20.30
C ARG A 286 -21.22 7.39 -21.61
N LEU A 287 -22.50 7.63 -21.88
CA LEU A 287 -23.13 7.20 -23.13
C LEU A 287 -22.50 7.90 -24.33
N TYR A 288 -22.25 9.22 -24.22
CA TYR A 288 -21.50 10.02 -25.20
C TYR A 288 -20.13 9.41 -25.52
N ARG A 289 -19.31 9.12 -24.50
CA ARG A 289 -17.96 8.56 -24.70
C ARG A 289 -18.00 7.17 -25.31
N THR A 290 -18.91 6.32 -24.85
CA THR A 290 -19.03 4.93 -25.35
C THR A 290 -19.51 4.92 -26.80
N PHE A 291 -20.47 5.79 -27.11
CA PHE A 291 -20.95 5.99 -28.47
C PHE A 291 -19.88 6.56 -29.41
N LYS A 292 -19.02 7.45 -28.90
CA LYS A 292 -17.83 7.95 -29.59
C LYS A 292 -16.87 6.83 -30.01
N VAL A 293 -16.63 5.85 -29.12
CA VAL A 293 -15.83 4.66 -29.44
C VAL A 293 -16.50 3.81 -30.51
N LEU A 294 -17.82 3.58 -30.39
CA LEU A 294 -18.58 2.84 -31.41
C LEU A 294 -18.50 3.54 -32.79
N ALA A 295 -18.69 4.85 -32.84
CA ALA A 295 -18.56 5.62 -34.08
C ALA A 295 -17.15 5.52 -34.68
N GLY A 296 -16.12 5.48 -33.84
CA GLY A 296 -14.74 5.22 -34.25
C GLY A 296 -14.54 3.81 -34.84
N LEU A 297 -15.06 2.78 -34.17
CA LEU A 297 -15.01 1.38 -34.64
C LEU A 297 -15.75 1.19 -35.97
N LEU A 298 -16.85 1.91 -36.18
CA LEU A 298 -17.59 1.90 -37.43
C LEU A 298 -16.84 2.61 -38.57
N GLY A 299 -15.95 3.56 -38.27
CA GLY A 299 -15.19 4.30 -39.26
C GLY A 299 -16.10 4.99 -40.28
N ASN A 300 -16.00 4.62 -41.55
CA ASN A 300 -16.86 5.14 -42.62
C ASN A 300 -18.26 4.49 -42.65
N LEU A 301 -18.44 3.30 -42.05
CA LEU A 301 -19.73 2.61 -41.98
C LEU A 301 -20.75 3.31 -41.08
N ARG A 302 -20.33 4.34 -40.32
CA ARG A 302 -21.20 5.11 -39.44
C ARG A 302 -22.33 5.85 -40.17
N SER A 303 -22.20 6.09 -41.48
CA SER A 303 -23.30 6.60 -42.32
C SER A 303 -24.45 5.63 -42.49
N GLY A 304 -24.22 4.34 -42.25
CA GLY A 304 -25.24 3.30 -42.23
C GLY A 304 -25.95 3.15 -40.88
N LEU A 305 -25.66 4.01 -39.89
CA LEU A 305 -26.24 3.94 -38.55
C LEU A 305 -27.35 4.98 -38.37
N SER A 306 -28.50 4.54 -37.84
CA SER A 306 -29.56 5.43 -37.40
C SER A 306 -29.83 5.28 -35.91
N VAL A 307 -29.73 6.39 -35.16
CA VAL A 307 -30.19 6.46 -33.77
C VAL A 307 -31.64 6.90 -33.78
N VAL A 308 -32.52 5.99 -33.34
CA VAL A 308 -33.97 6.23 -33.32
C VAL A 308 -34.37 6.90 -32.01
N ARG A 309 -33.63 6.64 -30.93
CA ARG A 309 -33.95 7.15 -29.60
C ARG A 309 -32.73 7.24 -28.69
N SER A 310 -32.66 8.30 -27.88
CA SER A 310 -31.74 8.41 -26.73
C SER A 310 -32.47 9.08 -25.56
N TRP A 311 -32.16 10.32 -25.16
CA TRP A 311 -32.92 10.99 -24.11
C TRP A 311 -34.37 11.25 -24.53
N SER A 312 -35.33 10.87 -23.68
CA SER A 312 -36.76 11.14 -23.86
C SER A 312 -37.53 10.91 -22.56
N THR A 313 -38.49 11.77 -22.30
CA THR A 313 -39.44 11.68 -21.17
C THR A 313 -40.72 10.92 -21.53
N ASP A 314 -40.96 10.66 -22.82
CA ASP A 314 -42.17 9.97 -23.29
C ASP A 314 -42.02 8.46 -23.16
N PRO A 315 -43.07 7.65 -22.99
CA PRO A 315 -42.94 6.20 -23.09
C PRO A 315 -42.49 5.77 -24.50
N PHE A 316 -41.67 4.71 -24.59
CA PHE A 316 -41.27 4.13 -25.88
C PHE A 316 -42.04 2.84 -26.15
N ASN A 317 -42.81 2.80 -27.22
CA ASN A 317 -43.40 1.58 -27.73
C ASN A 317 -42.82 1.28 -29.11
N ILE A 318 -41.93 0.29 -29.21
CA ILE A 318 -41.60 -0.31 -30.51
C ILE A 318 -42.73 -1.29 -30.83
N THR A 319 -43.65 -0.89 -31.70
CA THR A 319 -44.63 -1.80 -32.29
C THR A 319 -44.05 -2.42 -33.54
N ASN A 320 -43.23 -3.47 -33.38
CA ASN A 320 -42.97 -4.43 -34.46
C ASN A 320 -43.60 -5.79 -34.06
N PRO A 321 -44.75 -6.16 -34.64
CA PRO A 321 -45.53 -7.34 -34.21
C PRO A 321 -44.82 -8.67 -34.48
N LEU A 322 -43.76 -8.69 -35.29
CA LEU A 322 -42.96 -9.89 -35.57
C LEU A 322 -41.90 -10.19 -34.49
N CYS A 323 -41.67 -9.27 -33.55
CA CYS A 323 -40.43 -9.24 -32.76
C CYS A 323 -40.62 -9.03 -31.26
N TYR A 324 -41.84 -9.17 -30.73
CA TYR A 324 -42.09 -9.03 -29.29
C TYR A 324 -43.10 -10.00 -28.70
N SER A 325 -42.75 -10.48 -27.52
CA SER A 325 -43.69 -10.91 -26.47
C SER A 325 -43.81 -9.91 -25.30
N SER A 326 -43.09 -8.77 -25.29
CA SER A 326 -43.29 -7.69 -24.28
C SER A 326 -42.63 -6.34 -24.68
N PRO A 327 -43.31 -5.19 -24.56
CA PRO A 327 -42.72 -3.88 -24.90
C PRO A 327 -41.45 -3.57 -24.07
N LEU A 328 -40.38 -3.11 -24.72
CA LEU A 328 -39.19 -2.55 -24.05
C LEU A 328 -39.51 -1.15 -23.51
N ASN A 329 -40.13 -1.09 -22.34
CA ASN A 329 -40.32 0.16 -21.60
C ASN A 329 -39.17 0.33 -20.59
N THR A 330 -37.99 0.73 -21.06
CA THR A 330 -36.91 1.12 -20.15
C THR A 330 -37.03 2.61 -19.83
N SER A 331 -37.02 2.94 -18.53
CA SER A 331 -37.04 4.33 -18.07
C SER A 331 -35.69 5.03 -18.23
N LEU A 332 -34.61 4.30 -18.57
CA LEU A 332 -33.23 4.81 -18.68
C LEU A 332 -33.06 5.91 -19.74
N PHE A 333 -33.97 6.00 -20.70
CA PHE A 333 -34.03 7.12 -21.65
C PHE A 333 -34.25 8.46 -20.94
N SER A 334 -34.99 8.49 -19.83
CA SER A 334 -35.25 9.73 -19.09
C SER A 334 -34.00 10.33 -18.43
N GLU A 335 -32.93 9.54 -18.25
CA GLU A 335 -31.62 9.99 -17.75
C GLU A 335 -30.57 10.08 -18.87
N GLY A 336 -30.94 9.82 -20.13
CA GLY A 336 -29.99 9.79 -21.26
C GLY A 336 -28.96 8.66 -21.16
N ARG A 337 -29.32 7.53 -20.52
CA ARG A 337 -28.42 6.39 -20.24
C ARG A 337 -28.64 5.19 -21.16
N ALA A 338 -29.60 5.28 -22.07
CA ALA A 338 -29.86 4.27 -23.07
C ALA A 338 -30.02 4.90 -24.46
N LEU A 339 -29.75 4.12 -25.50
CA LEU A 339 -29.99 4.49 -26.88
C LEU A 339 -30.45 3.27 -27.70
N VAL A 340 -31.23 3.54 -28.75
CA VAL A 340 -31.74 2.53 -29.69
C VAL A 340 -31.24 2.87 -31.08
N MET A 341 -30.59 1.88 -31.70
CA MET A 341 -29.98 2.00 -33.01
C MET A 341 -30.61 1.05 -34.02
N ARG A 342 -30.61 1.46 -35.28
CA ARG A 342 -30.97 0.65 -36.44
C ARG A 342 -29.88 0.76 -37.51
N ALA A 343 -29.69 -0.33 -38.24
CA ALA A 343 -28.93 -0.34 -39.48
C ALA A 343 -29.78 0.26 -40.62
N LEU A 344 -29.14 1.03 -41.49
CA LEU A 344 -29.67 1.36 -42.81
C LEU A 344 -29.32 0.27 -43.81
N GLU A 345 -29.93 0.32 -45.00
CA GLU A 345 -29.74 -0.70 -46.04
C GLU A 345 -28.26 -1.00 -46.29
N GLY A 346 -27.90 -2.29 -46.27
CA GLY A 346 -26.53 -2.77 -46.49
C GLY A 346 -25.64 -2.87 -45.25
N PHE A 347 -26.15 -2.56 -44.03
CA PHE A 347 -25.39 -2.70 -42.79
C PHE A 347 -25.92 -3.83 -41.89
N SER A 348 -25.00 -4.63 -41.33
CA SER A 348 -25.34 -5.84 -40.58
C SER A 348 -25.61 -5.55 -39.10
N MET A 349 -26.78 -5.96 -38.62
CA MET A 349 -27.23 -5.67 -37.24
C MET A 349 -26.52 -6.50 -36.17
N ASP A 350 -26.13 -7.74 -36.50
CA ASP A 350 -25.26 -8.58 -35.67
C ASP A 350 -23.88 -7.94 -35.46
N TYR A 351 -23.32 -7.36 -36.52
CA TYR A 351 -22.06 -6.64 -36.48
C TYR A 351 -22.18 -5.36 -35.64
N LEU A 352 -23.31 -4.65 -35.72
CA LEU A 352 -23.58 -3.49 -34.87
C LEU A 352 -23.61 -3.85 -33.38
N ALA A 353 -24.29 -4.94 -33.02
CA ALA A 353 -24.38 -5.41 -31.64
C ALA A 353 -23.01 -5.85 -31.11
N LEU A 354 -22.22 -6.55 -31.93
CA LEU A 354 -20.84 -6.93 -31.62
C LEU A 354 -19.94 -5.71 -31.37
N LEU A 355 -19.96 -4.72 -32.28
CA LEU A 355 -19.19 -3.50 -32.11
C LEU A 355 -19.65 -2.68 -30.91
N SER A 356 -20.94 -2.73 -30.58
CA SER A 356 -21.47 -2.09 -29.37
C SER A 356 -20.89 -2.74 -28.12
N GLN A 357 -20.87 -4.08 -28.03
CA GLN A 357 -20.22 -4.77 -26.93
C GLN A 357 -18.74 -4.37 -26.84
N CYS A 358 -18.04 -4.35 -27.97
CA CYS A 358 -16.63 -3.97 -28.05
C CYS A 358 -16.36 -2.52 -27.65
N ALA A 359 -17.28 -1.59 -27.98
CA ALA A 359 -17.18 -0.18 -27.62
C ALA A 359 -17.27 0.06 -26.10
N GLY A 360 -17.74 -0.93 -25.34
CA GLY A 360 -17.81 -0.89 -23.88
C GLY A 360 -19.17 -0.50 -23.32
N PHE A 361 -20.26 -0.70 -24.06
CA PHE A 361 -21.60 -0.57 -23.50
C PHE A 361 -21.80 -1.62 -22.40
N ASP A 362 -22.31 -1.18 -21.24
CA ASP A 362 -22.51 -2.05 -20.07
C ASP A 362 -23.64 -3.07 -20.31
N TYR A 363 -24.57 -2.73 -21.21
CA TYR A 363 -25.62 -3.61 -21.68
C TYR A 363 -25.82 -3.46 -23.19
N VAL A 364 -25.97 -4.59 -23.88
CA VAL A 364 -26.33 -4.64 -25.31
C VAL A 364 -27.44 -5.67 -25.48
N TYR A 365 -28.48 -5.32 -26.23
CA TYR A 365 -29.52 -6.23 -26.66
C TYR A 365 -29.72 -6.11 -28.15
N TYR A 366 -29.60 -7.24 -28.86
CA TYR A 366 -29.88 -7.31 -30.28
C TYR A 366 -31.31 -7.82 -30.49
N GLY A 367 -32.24 -6.91 -30.75
CA GLY A 367 -33.59 -7.25 -31.22
C GLY A 367 -33.62 -7.40 -32.75
N CYS A 368 -34.69 -7.99 -33.30
CA CYS A 368 -34.78 -8.27 -34.74
C CYS A 368 -34.28 -7.16 -35.67
N ASP A 369 -34.77 -5.92 -35.46
CA ASP A 369 -34.52 -4.76 -36.33
C ASP A 369 -33.89 -3.59 -35.58
N TYR A 370 -33.40 -3.79 -34.34
CA TYR A 370 -32.74 -2.74 -33.56
C TYR A 370 -31.70 -3.30 -32.57
N VAL A 371 -30.72 -2.47 -32.20
CA VAL A 371 -29.82 -2.72 -31.06
C VAL A 371 -30.15 -1.71 -29.97
N LEU A 372 -30.50 -2.20 -28.79
CA LEU A 372 -30.63 -1.38 -27.58
C LEU A 372 -29.34 -1.49 -26.78
N VAL A 373 -28.79 -0.36 -26.39
CA VAL A 373 -27.61 -0.32 -25.51
C VAL A 373 -27.86 0.60 -24.34
N ALA A 374 -27.23 0.30 -23.21
CA ALA A 374 -27.33 1.12 -22.01
C ALA A 374 -26.01 1.18 -21.26
N VAL A 375 -25.87 2.22 -20.43
CA VAL A 375 -24.69 2.46 -19.62
C VAL A 375 -25.04 2.75 -18.15
N ARG A 376 -24.10 2.42 -17.27
CA ARG A 376 -24.16 2.75 -15.84
C ARG A 376 -24.15 4.26 -15.63
N ASN A 377 -24.82 4.71 -14.56
CA ASN A 377 -24.70 6.10 -14.14
C ASN A 377 -23.26 6.38 -13.67
N GLN A 378 -22.71 7.56 -13.95
CA GLN A 378 -21.32 7.89 -13.61
C GLN A 378 -21.12 9.34 -13.17
N ARG A 379 -20.14 9.51 -12.28
CA ARG A 379 -19.59 10.81 -11.88
C ARG A 379 -18.60 11.33 -12.93
N SER A 380 -18.74 12.62 -13.25
CA SER A 380 -17.77 13.50 -13.96
C SER A 380 -17.37 13.11 -15.39
N THR A 381 -16.59 14.02 -16.00
CA THR A 381 -15.98 13.91 -17.32
C THR A 381 -14.46 14.17 -17.19
N PRO A 382 -13.53 13.19 -17.35
CA PRO A 382 -13.66 11.76 -17.74
C PRO A 382 -14.20 10.83 -16.62
N PRO A 383 -14.58 9.58 -16.95
CA PRO A 383 -15.20 8.68 -15.97
C PRO A 383 -14.18 8.18 -14.95
N LEU A 384 -14.46 8.43 -13.67
CA LEU A 384 -13.65 7.88 -12.59
C LEU A 384 -13.89 6.37 -12.47
N THR A 385 -12.83 5.60 -12.23
CA THR A 385 -12.91 4.17 -11.90
C THR A 385 -12.19 3.93 -10.58
N VAL A 386 -12.76 3.08 -9.73
CA VAL A 386 -12.13 2.68 -8.47
C VAL A 386 -11.87 1.20 -8.51
N VAL A 387 -10.60 0.83 -8.38
CA VAL A 387 -10.13 -0.56 -8.44
C VAL A 387 -10.17 -1.17 -7.04
N PHE A 388 -10.92 -2.26 -6.91
CA PHE A 388 -10.94 -3.16 -5.78
C PHE A 388 -10.16 -4.45 -6.12
N PRO A 389 -9.80 -5.28 -5.13
CA PRO A 389 -8.99 -6.48 -5.35
C PRO A 389 -9.52 -7.42 -6.44
N GLU A 390 -10.83 -7.67 -6.47
CA GLU A 390 -11.46 -8.59 -7.43
C GLU A 390 -12.34 -7.89 -8.48
N SER A 391 -12.51 -6.57 -8.40
CA SER A 391 -13.39 -5.87 -9.33
C SER A 391 -13.14 -4.37 -9.46
N VAL A 392 -13.70 -3.78 -10.51
CA VAL A 392 -13.73 -2.32 -10.68
C VAL A 392 -15.16 -1.83 -10.47
N LEU A 393 -15.32 -0.78 -9.68
CA LEU A 393 -16.58 -0.06 -9.51
C LEU A 393 -16.49 1.34 -10.11
N LEU A 394 -17.66 1.84 -10.51
CA LEU A 394 -17.83 3.16 -11.11
C LEU A 394 -18.53 4.06 -10.09
N PRO A 395 -17.94 5.20 -9.70
CA PRO A 395 -18.60 6.15 -8.84
C PRO A 395 -19.81 6.78 -9.52
N VAL A 396 -20.84 7.07 -8.72
CA VAL A 396 -22.11 7.66 -9.16
C VAL A 396 -22.28 9.07 -8.60
N THR A 397 -23.05 9.88 -9.32
CA THR A 397 -23.52 11.19 -8.85
C THR A 397 -25.01 11.11 -8.53
N LEU A 398 -25.38 11.65 -7.37
CA LEU A 398 -26.77 11.80 -6.96
C LEU A 398 -27.32 13.16 -7.38
N TYR A 399 -28.63 13.21 -7.59
CA TYR A 399 -29.33 14.43 -8.00
C TYR A 399 -30.53 14.73 -7.08
N GLY A 400 -30.88 16.01 -6.97
CA GLY A 400 -32.09 16.46 -6.29
C GLY A 400 -32.13 16.12 -4.79
N ALA A 401 -33.29 15.72 -4.29
CA ALA A 401 -33.52 15.38 -2.88
C ALA A 401 -32.68 14.18 -2.38
N ALA A 402 -32.03 13.44 -3.28
CA ALA A 402 -31.09 12.38 -2.92
C ALA A 402 -29.86 12.88 -2.19
N ILE A 403 -29.39 14.08 -2.55
CA ILE A 403 -28.09 14.58 -2.11
C ILE A 403 -28.08 14.72 -0.58
N SER A 404 -29.20 15.19 -0.01
CA SER A 404 -29.37 15.32 1.44
C SER A 404 -29.44 13.98 2.18
N LEU A 405 -29.74 12.87 1.50
CA LEU A 405 -29.77 11.53 2.11
C LEU A 405 -28.38 10.88 2.21
N TYR A 406 -27.39 11.42 1.51
CA TYR A 406 -26.01 10.91 1.47
C TYR A 406 -24.99 12.03 1.70
N PRO A 407 -25.11 12.77 2.83
CA PRO A 407 -24.29 13.95 3.09
C PRO A 407 -22.80 13.60 3.07
N LEU A 408 -21.99 14.51 2.54
CA LEU A 408 -20.54 14.42 2.55
C LEU A 408 -19.98 15.84 2.54
N SER A 409 -19.04 16.13 3.43
CA SER A 409 -18.36 17.42 3.43
C SER A 409 -17.66 17.64 2.07
N PRO A 410 -17.72 18.84 1.49
CA PRO A 410 -17.01 19.16 0.23
C PRO A 410 -15.52 18.79 0.29
N SER A 411 -14.89 18.95 1.46
CA SER A 411 -13.46 18.65 1.70
C SER A 411 -13.09 17.17 1.60
N ILE A 412 -14.05 16.24 1.71
CA ILE A 412 -13.81 14.78 1.72
C ILE A 412 -14.30 14.13 0.41
N SER A 413 -15.03 14.88 -0.42
CA SER A 413 -15.79 14.35 -1.56
C SER A 413 -14.95 13.72 -2.67
N GLU A 414 -13.68 14.05 -2.77
CA GLU A 414 -12.76 13.50 -3.77
C GLU A 414 -12.22 12.11 -3.36
N TYR A 415 -12.03 11.88 -2.05
CA TYR A 415 -11.42 10.67 -1.50
C TYR A 415 -12.43 9.60 -1.07
N SER A 416 -13.72 9.91 -1.19
CA SER A 416 -14.83 9.08 -0.71
C SER A 416 -15.92 8.98 -1.79
N PRO A 417 -15.65 8.23 -2.87
CA PRO A 417 -16.61 8.05 -3.96
C PRO A 417 -17.85 7.28 -3.48
N LEU A 418 -19.00 7.63 -4.04
CA LEU A 418 -20.26 6.94 -3.83
C LEU A 418 -20.48 5.91 -4.95
N PHE A 419 -20.98 4.73 -4.63
CA PHE A 419 -21.26 3.63 -5.56
C PHE A 419 -22.72 3.21 -5.48
N ASP A 420 -23.26 2.64 -6.57
CA ASP A 420 -24.61 2.03 -6.60
C ASP A 420 -24.49 0.50 -6.45
N SER A 421 -25.18 -0.07 -5.46
CA SER A 421 -25.20 -1.52 -5.21
C SER A 421 -26.24 -2.26 -6.04
N ASP A 422 -27.16 -1.54 -6.69
CA ASP A 422 -28.24 -2.12 -7.48
C ASP A 422 -27.71 -2.95 -8.66
N GLY A 423 -28.29 -4.14 -8.87
CA GLY A 423 -27.84 -5.09 -9.89
C GLY A 423 -26.44 -5.70 -9.69
N ILE A 424 -25.72 -5.34 -8.63
CA ILE A 424 -24.34 -5.82 -8.39
C ILE A 424 -24.10 -6.32 -6.96
N ARG A 425 -25.16 -6.58 -6.18
CA ARG A 425 -25.04 -7.00 -4.76
C ARG A 425 -24.18 -8.25 -4.57
N ASP A 426 -24.27 -9.21 -5.48
CA ASP A 426 -23.50 -10.46 -5.42
C ASP A 426 -22.08 -10.33 -6.01
N LYS A 427 -21.71 -9.14 -6.52
CA LYS A 427 -20.39 -8.90 -7.09
C LYS A 427 -19.33 -8.95 -6.00
N MET A 428 -18.31 -9.77 -6.19
CA MET A 428 -17.14 -9.82 -5.32
C MET A 428 -16.31 -8.54 -5.45
N LEU A 429 -16.06 -7.88 -4.32
CA LEU A 429 -15.07 -6.79 -4.21
C LEU A 429 -13.70 -7.34 -3.81
N SER A 430 -13.70 -8.45 -3.08
CA SER A 430 -12.52 -9.16 -2.62
C SER A 430 -12.80 -10.67 -2.66
N LYS A 431 -11.78 -11.51 -2.46
CA LYS A 431 -11.92 -12.98 -2.44
C LYS A 431 -12.99 -13.49 -1.47
N PHE A 432 -13.30 -12.72 -0.42
CA PHE A 432 -14.21 -13.13 0.66
C PHE A 432 -15.44 -12.23 0.81
N TYR A 433 -15.47 -11.06 0.16
CA TYR A 433 -16.45 -10.03 0.44
C TYR A 433 -17.14 -9.51 -0.83
N THR A 434 -18.47 -9.51 -0.78
CA THR A 434 -19.37 -8.99 -1.82
C THR A 434 -19.78 -7.55 -1.55
N VAL A 435 -20.32 -6.88 -2.57
CA VAL A 435 -20.97 -5.56 -2.43
C VAL A 435 -22.07 -5.61 -1.35
N ASN A 436 -22.88 -6.67 -1.29
CA ASN A 436 -23.98 -6.78 -0.34
C ASN A 436 -23.51 -6.67 1.13
N GLN A 437 -22.39 -7.31 1.46
CA GLN A 437 -21.85 -7.32 2.83
C GLN A 437 -21.29 -5.95 3.25
N LEU A 438 -20.85 -5.13 2.30
CA LEU A 438 -20.23 -3.82 2.56
C LEU A 438 -21.24 -2.65 2.43
N ALA A 439 -22.18 -2.74 1.49
CA ALA A 439 -23.22 -1.74 1.29
C ALA A 439 -24.35 -1.83 2.33
N GLY A 440 -24.59 -3.03 2.88
CA GLY A 440 -25.71 -3.28 3.77
C GLY A 440 -27.06 -3.10 3.05
N PRO A 441 -28.11 -2.58 3.71
CA PRO A 441 -29.42 -2.39 3.09
C PRO A 441 -29.47 -1.21 2.10
N ASP A 442 -28.44 -0.36 2.09
CA ASP A 442 -28.47 0.88 1.32
C ASP A 442 -28.22 0.63 -0.17
N ARG A 443 -28.92 1.39 -1.01
CA ARG A 443 -28.70 1.36 -2.47
C ARG A 443 -27.34 1.96 -2.79
N TYR A 444 -27.08 3.17 -2.30
CA TYR A 444 -25.80 3.81 -2.50
C TYR A 444 -24.92 3.65 -1.27
N PHE A 445 -23.62 3.44 -1.48
CA PHE A 445 -22.69 3.20 -0.40
C PHE A 445 -21.30 3.75 -0.72
N ARG A 446 -20.48 3.94 0.32
CA ARG A 446 -19.08 4.34 0.20
C ARG A 446 -18.22 3.28 0.87
N ILE A 447 -17.13 2.90 0.22
CA ILE A 447 -16.11 2.04 0.82
C ILE A 447 -14.77 2.25 0.11
N HIS A 448 -13.69 2.31 0.89
CA HIS A 448 -12.35 2.50 0.35
C HIS A 448 -11.66 1.16 0.02
N PRO A 449 -11.01 1.00 -1.15
CA PRO A 449 -10.37 -0.26 -1.55
C PRO A 449 -9.30 -0.77 -0.58
N VAL A 450 -8.49 0.15 -0.01
CA VAL A 450 -7.46 -0.20 1.00
C VAL A 450 -8.09 -0.92 2.21
N LEU A 451 -9.28 -0.51 2.62
CA LEU A 451 -9.97 -1.13 3.74
C LEU A 451 -10.45 -2.54 3.39
N VAL A 452 -10.97 -2.72 2.16
CA VAL A 452 -11.38 -4.03 1.62
C VAL A 452 -10.20 -5.00 1.51
N GLN A 453 -9.03 -4.54 1.06
CA GLN A 453 -7.84 -5.38 1.02
C GLN A 453 -7.32 -5.71 2.42
N CYS A 454 -7.32 -4.74 3.34
CA CYS A 454 -6.95 -4.98 4.73
C CYS A 454 -7.79 -6.10 5.35
N ILE A 455 -9.13 -6.02 5.28
CA ILE A 455 -10.00 -7.07 5.84
C ILE A 455 -9.81 -8.42 5.14
N GLN A 456 -9.46 -8.45 3.84
CA GLN A 456 -9.09 -9.67 3.14
C GLN A 456 -7.83 -10.29 3.76
N LEU A 457 -6.76 -9.53 3.98
CA LEU A 457 -5.51 -10.03 4.58
C LEU A 457 -5.72 -10.58 5.99
N VAL A 458 -6.59 -9.94 6.79
CA VAL A 458 -6.96 -10.46 8.12
C VAL A 458 -7.71 -11.80 7.99
N THR A 459 -8.58 -11.93 7.00
CA THR A 459 -9.36 -13.16 6.75
C THR A 459 -8.46 -14.31 6.28
N GLU A 460 -7.53 -14.04 5.36
CA GLU A 460 -6.54 -15.01 4.89
C GLU A 460 -5.65 -15.49 6.03
N SER A 461 -5.19 -14.56 6.86
CA SER A 461 -4.40 -14.90 8.04
C SER A 461 -5.22 -15.74 9.02
N LEU A 462 -6.46 -15.36 9.34
CA LEU A 462 -7.32 -16.12 10.25
C LEU A 462 -7.57 -17.54 9.75
N THR A 463 -7.95 -17.69 8.48
CA THR A 463 -8.30 -18.99 7.89
C THR A 463 -7.11 -19.94 7.77
N ALA A 464 -5.90 -19.40 7.61
CA ALA A 464 -4.67 -20.20 7.65
C ALA A 464 -4.40 -20.83 9.04
N TYR A 465 -4.76 -20.15 10.12
CA TYR A 465 -4.54 -20.64 11.49
C TYR A 465 -5.75 -21.38 12.08
N LEU A 466 -6.95 -20.99 11.70
CA LEU A 466 -8.19 -21.28 12.41
C LEU A 466 -9.35 -21.41 11.41
N SER A 467 -9.37 -22.51 10.64
CA SER A 467 -10.36 -22.75 9.58
C SER A 467 -11.81 -22.79 10.07
N SER A 468 -12.04 -23.02 11.37
CA SER A 468 -13.37 -23.00 11.98
C SER A 468 -13.90 -21.60 12.30
N TYR A 469 -13.07 -20.54 12.15
CA TYR A 469 -13.44 -19.17 12.45
C TYR A 469 -13.63 -18.34 11.18
N SER A 470 -14.53 -17.37 11.24
CA SER A 470 -14.84 -16.45 10.13
C SER A 470 -15.02 -15.02 10.63
N ILE A 471 -14.63 -14.05 9.79
CA ILE A 471 -14.86 -12.63 10.06
C ILE A 471 -16.23 -12.24 9.48
N ARG A 472 -17.04 -11.56 10.29
CA ARG A 472 -18.32 -10.99 9.89
C ARG A 472 -18.24 -9.47 9.90
N ILE A 473 -18.60 -8.86 8.78
CA ILE A 473 -18.80 -7.42 8.66
C ILE A 473 -20.16 -7.10 9.29
N GLN A 474 -20.16 -6.44 10.44
CA GLN A 474 -21.39 -5.98 11.08
C GLN A 474 -21.89 -4.67 10.48
N GLN A 475 -20.96 -3.80 10.09
CA GLN A 475 -21.24 -2.50 9.51
C GLN A 475 -20.04 -2.03 8.70
N ALA A 476 -20.29 -1.36 7.57
CA ALA A 476 -19.23 -0.79 6.75
C ALA A 476 -19.65 0.58 6.21
N TYR A 477 -20.84 0.67 5.63
CA TYR A 477 -21.47 1.94 5.28
C TYR A 477 -22.67 2.26 6.18
N SER A 478 -22.92 3.55 6.43
CA SER A 478 -24.09 4.06 7.13
C SER A 478 -24.48 5.43 6.61
N ARG A 479 -25.78 5.67 6.41
CA ARG A 479 -26.32 7.01 6.12
C ARG A 479 -26.49 7.87 7.36
N SER A 480 -26.56 7.28 8.55
CA SER A 480 -26.88 8.01 9.77
C SER A 480 -25.68 8.76 10.31
N LEU A 481 -25.78 10.10 10.35
CA LEU A 481 -24.82 10.97 11.06
C LEU A 481 -24.89 10.80 12.59
N SER A 482 -25.91 10.13 13.12
CA SER A 482 -26.03 9.88 14.57
C SER A 482 -25.11 8.78 15.10
N SER A 483 -24.42 8.03 14.22
CA SER A 483 -23.38 7.12 14.67
C SER A 483 -22.23 7.93 15.25
N GLN A 484 -21.79 7.60 16.46
CA GLN A 484 -20.64 8.24 17.16
C GLN A 484 -19.32 8.26 16.36
N LEU A 485 -19.29 7.72 15.14
CA LEU A 485 -18.13 7.53 14.28
C LEU A 485 -18.51 7.97 12.84
N GLU A 486 -18.22 9.22 12.49
CA GLU A 486 -18.53 9.82 11.17
C GLU A 486 -17.90 9.05 10.00
N ASP A 487 -16.83 8.29 10.24
CA ASP A 487 -16.04 7.56 9.24
C ASP A 487 -16.84 6.49 8.46
N TYR A 488 -17.95 5.97 8.99
CA TYR A 488 -18.82 5.05 8.24
C TYR A 488 -19.54 5.74 7.08
N THR A 489 -19.88 7.02 7.24
CA THR A 489 -20.57 7.81 6.20
C THR A 489 -19.63 8.12 5.02
N THR A 490 -18.33 8.14 5.29
CA THR A 490 -17.25 8.37 4.32
C THR A 490 -16.66 7.07 3.77
N GLY A 491 -17.12 5.89 4.21
CA GLY A 491 -16.63 4.60 3.73
C GLY A 491 -15.17 4.33 4.10
N LEU A 492 -14.68 4.97 5.16
CA LEU A 492 -13.30 4.81 5.66
C LEU A 492 -13.23 3.88 6.89
N ALA A 493 -14.36 3.34 7.33
CA ALA A 493 -14.45 2.48 8.51
C ALA A 493 -15.29 1.22 8.28
N VAL A 494 -14.99 0.18 9.06
CA VAL A 494 -15.76 -1.06 9.17
C VAL A 494 -15.82 -1.51 10.63
N LYS A 495 -16.94 -2.15 10.99
CA LYS A 495 -17.14 -2.87 12.24
C LYS A 495 -17.07 -4.36 11.95
N LEU A 496 -16.13 -5.04 12.59
CA LEU A 496 -15.86 -6.46 12.41
C LEU A 496 -16.20 -7.22 13.68
N SER A 497 -16.60 -8.47 13.52
CA SER A 497 -16.70 -9.44 14.61
C SER A 497 -16.23 -10.80 14.10
N ILE A 498 -15.85 -11.67 15.02
CA ILE A 498 -15.43 -13.03 14.70
C ILE A 498 -16.50 -14.04 15.15
N TYR A 499 -16.70 -15.08 14.35
CA TYR A 499 -17.61 -16.18 14.64
C TYR A 499 -16.87 -17.53 14.55
N PRO A 500 -17.01 -18.42 15.53
CA PRO A 500 -17.72 -18.24 16.81
C PRO A 500 -17.08 -17.17 17.72
N THR A 501 -17.86 -16.66 18.69
CA THR A 501 -17.52 -15.45 19.48
C THR A 501 -16.59 -15.72 20.67
N ASP A 502 -16.11 -16.95 20.81
CA ASP A 502 -15.17 -17.41 21.83
C ASP A 502 -13.71 -16.99 21.55
N TYR A 503 -13.40 -16.55 20.32
CA TYR A 503 -12.06 -16.05 20.02
C TYR A 503 -11.77 -14.72 20.73
N PRO A 504 -10.63 -14.60 21.46
CA PRO A 504 -10.32 -13.40 22.22
C PRO A 504 -10.19 -12.14 21.35
N LEU A 505 -10.92 -11.08 21.69
CA LEU A 505 -10.91 -9.79 20.97
C LEU A 505 -9.49 -9.22 20.80
N LEU A 506 -8.64 -9.39 21.82
CA LEU A 506 -7.28 -8.89 21.80
C LEU A 506 -6.42 -9.62 20.76
N ASN A 507 -6.59 -10.94 20.64
CA ASN A 507 -5.92 -11.74 19.62
C ASN A 507 -6.41 -11.34 18.23
N PHE A 508 -7.70 -11.01 18.08
CA PHE A 508 -8.25 -10.53 16.82
C PHE A 508 -7.71 -9.15 16.44
N THR A 509 -7.56 -8.27 17.43
CA THR A 509 -6.96 -6.93 17.25
C THR A 509 -5.49 -7.05 16.83
N LEU A 510 -4.72 -7.91 17.49
CA LEU A 510 -3.32 -8.18 17.15
C LEU A 510 -3.17 -8.76 15.74
N LEU A 511 -4.03 -9.71 15.36
CA LEU A 511 -4.08 -10.25 14.00
C LEU A 511 -4.36 -9.15 12.97
N THR A 512 -5.26 -8.23 13.29
CA THR A 512 -5.59 -7.08 12.44
C THR A 512 -4.41 -6.14 12.26
N ILE A 513 -3.70 -5.80 13.35
CA ILE A 513 -2.48 -4.99 13.29
C ILE A 513 -1.43 -5.68 12.40
N ARG A 514 -1.18 -6.97 12.63
CA ARG A 514 -0.20 -7.77 11.87
C ARG A 514 -0.48 -7.78 10.38
N SER A 515 -1.75 -7.94 10.01
CA SER A 515 -2.13 -8.09 8.60
C SER A 515 -2.23 -6.75 7.87
N CYS A 516 -2.62 -5.67 8.55
CA CYS A 516 -2.98 -4.42 7.90
C CYS A 516 -1.98 -3.27 8.08
N ALA A 517 -1.21 -3.22 9.16
CA ALA A 517 -0.43 -2.02 9.51
C ALA A 517 0.53 -1.60 8.38
N LEU A 518 1.30 -2.54 7.85
CA LEU A 518 2.24 -2.30 6.77
C LEU A 518 1.51 -1.94 5.46
N TYR A 519 0.46 -2.70 5.11
CA TYR A 519 -0.30 -2.50 3.89
C TYR A 519 -0.96 -1.12 3.84
N VAL A 520 -1.65 -0.71 4.91
CA VAL A 520 -2.30 0.61 4.99
C VAL A 520 -1.27 1.74 4.91
N SER A 521 -0.10 1.55 5.52
CA SER A 521 0.96 2.57 5.57
C SER A 521 1.78 2.69 4.28
N GLN A 522 1.85 1.64 3.46
CA GLN A 522 2.67 1.60 2.23
C GLN A 522 1.90 1.99 0.95
N GLN A 523 0.57 2.14 0.99
CA GLN A 523 -0.21 2.47 -0.20
C GLN A 523 0.09 3.88 -0.73
N HIS A 524 0.74 3.90 -1.89
CA HIS A 524 1.10 5.01 -2.78
C HIS A 524 0.65 6.42 -2.33
N ASN A 525 1.58 7.21 -1.78
CA ASN A 525 1.46 8.66 -1.56
C ASN A 525 0.37 9.17 -0.61
N THR A 526 -0.38 8.30 0.07
CA THR A 526 -1.33 8.74 1.09
C THR A 526 -0.77 8.44 2.48
N LEU A 527 -0.55 9.47 3.30
CA LEU A 527 -0.13 9.36 4.71
C LEU A 527 -1.27 8.75 5.56
N ARG A 528 -1.78 7.58 5.17
CA ARG A 528 -2.87 6.90 5.87
C ARG A 528 -2.32 5.94 6.92
N ARG A 529 -3.02 5.86 8.04
CA ARG A 529 -2.71 5.03 9.19
C ARG A 529 -3.94 4.28 9.65
N LEU A 530 -3.70 3.20 10.39
CA LEU A 530 -4.74 2.39 10.99
C LEU A 530 -5.38 3.11 12.18
N HIS A 531 -6.70 3.06 12.29
CA HIS A 531 -7.44 3.49 13.48
C HIS A 531 -8.22 2.30 14.01
N LEU A 532 -8.07 1.99 15.30
CA LEU A 532 -8.69 0.84 15.96
C LEU A 532 -9.60 1.25 17.12
N GLY A 533 -10.70 0.53 17.32
CA GLY A 533 -11.57 0.74 18.47
C GLY A 533 -12.14 -0.58 19.00
N LEU A 534 -12.09 -0.80 20.30
CA LEU A 534 -12.78 -1.96 20.91
C LEU A 534 -14.21 -1.58 21.26
N LEU A 535 -15.17 -2.32 20.71
CA LEU A 535 -16.60 -2.10 20.90
C LEU A 535 -17.23 -3.22 21.74
N PRO A 536 -18.39 -2.96 22.40
CA PRO A 536 -19.19 -4.01 23.03
C PRO A 536 -19.55 -5.14 22.04
N ASN A 537 -19.91 -6.31 22.58
CA ASN A 537 -20.27 -7.52 21.81
C ASN A 537 -19.12 -8.10 20.95
N ASN A 538 -17.91 -8.16 21.52
CA ASN A 538 -16.72 -8.76 20.90
C ASN A 538 -16.46 -8.23 19.47
N SER A 539 -16.55 -6.90 19.30
CA SER A 539 -16.47 -6.25 17.99
C SER A 539 -15.27 -5.30 17.91
N LEU A 540 -14.64 -5.27 16.74
CA LEU A 540 -13.50 -4.41 16.42
C LEU A 540 -13.94 -3.34 15.42
N TYR A 541 -13.76 -2.08 15.79
CA TYR A 541 -13.76 -0.95 14.89
C TYR A 541 -12.42 -0.85 14.18
N LEU A 542 -12.45 -0.73 12.86
CA LEU A 542 -11.28 -0.61 12.00
C LEU A 542 -11.54 0.50 11.00
N ALA A 543 -10.67 1.50 10.99
CA ALA A 543 -10.75 2.61 10.03
C ALA A 543 -9.37 3.00 9.49
N ILE A 544 -9.38 3.80 8.42
CA ILE A 544 -8.18 4.44 7.86
C ILE A 544 -8.27 5.95 8.04
N ALA A 545 -7.26 6.54 8.67
CA ALA A 545 -7.18 7.95 9.02
C ALA A 545 -5.80 8.54 8.68
N THR A 546 -5.57 9.82 8.91
CA THR A 546 -4.24 10.46 8.73
C THR A 546 -3.27 10.14 9.88
N GLU A 547 -3.81 9.86 11.07
CA GLU A 547 -3.06 9.54 12.27
C GLU A 547 -3.46 8.17 12.82
N PHE A 548 -2.54 7.55 13.57
CA PHE A 548 -2.84 6.31 14.27
C PHE A 548 -3.52 6.67 15.58
N THR A 549 -4.73 6.16 15.78
CA THR A 549 -5.48 6.31 17.03
C THR A 549 -6.08 4.97 17.43
N ALA A 550 -6.20 4.77 18.74
CA ALA A 550 -6.75 3.55 19.31
C ALA A 550 -7.53 3.87 20.59
N TRP A 551 -8.74 3.35 20.71
CA TRP A 551 -9.62 3.59 21.86
C TRP A 551 -10.43 2.33 22.23
N SER A 552 -11.01 2.32 23.43
CA SER A 552 -11.84 1.20 23.90
C SER A 552 -13.08 1.73 24.60
N GLN A 553 -14.26 1.20 24.24
CA GLN A 553 -15.52 1.42 24.96
C GLN A 553 -15.78 0.38 26.05
N ILE A 554 -14.94 -0.65 26.13
CA ILE A 554 -14.96 -1.65 27.19
C ILE A 554 -13.78 -1.44 28.13
N GLU A 555 -13.92 -1.88 29.37
CA GLU A 555 -12.82 -1.85 30.34
C GLU A 555 -11.69 -2.77 29.82
N PHE A 556 -10.51 -2.20 29.60
CA PHE A 556 -9.39 -2.88 29.00
C PHE A 556 -8.32 -3.16 30.07
N LEU A 557 -8.16 -4.43 30.43
CA LEU A 557 -7.05 -4.90 31.24
C LEU A 557 -5.96 -5.41 30.30
N SER A 558 -4.96 -4.55 30.02
CA SER A 558 -3.75 -4.99 29.34
C SER A 558 -3.01 -6.02 30.19
N PRO A 559 -2.34 -7.03 29.59
CA PRO A 559 -1.39 -7.89 30.31
C PRO A 559 -0.28 -7.11 31.03
N TYR A 560 -0.04 -5.86 30.61
CA TYR A 560 1.06 -5.00 31.09
C TYR A 560 0.58 -3.73 31.80
N ASN A 561 -0.68 -3.68 32.25
CA ASN A 561 -1.27 -2.52 32.92
C ASN A 561 -1.17 -1.19 32.12
N SER A 562 -1.14 -1.29 30.79
CA SER A 562 -1.10 -0.16 29.86
C SER A 562 -2.50 0.20 29.34
N THR A 563 -2.72 1.44 28.90
CA THR A 563 -3.94 1.80 28.15
C THR A 563 -4.03 1.02 26.84
N PHE A 564 -5.24 0.85 26.29
CA PHE A 564 -5.42 0.20 24.98
C PHE A 564 -4.64 0.93 23.89
N TYR A 565 -4.65 2.27 23.91
CA TYR A 565 -3.83 3.07 23.01
C TYR A 565 -2.35 2.71 23.10
N GLY A 566 -1.76 2.70 24.31
CA GLY A 566 -0.35 2.35 24.49
C GLY A 566 -0.02 0.93 24.02
N TRP A 567 -0.89 -0.02 24.33
CA TRP A 567 -0.77 -1.41 23.90
C TRP A 567 -0.78 -1.54 22.37
N ALA A 568 -1.75 -0.91 21.70
CA ALA A 568 -1.95 -0.98 20.26
C ALA A 568 -0.88 -0.20 19.49
N ASN A 569 -0.52 1.00 19.95
CA ASN A 569 0.51 1.84 19.32
C ASN A 569 1.88 1.14 19.31
N THR A 570 2.25 0.48 20.42
CA THR A 570 3.52 -0.27 20.49
C THR A 570 3.57 -1.37 19.42
N ARG A 571 2.50 -2.14 19.26
CA ARG A 571 2.41 -3.24 18.28
C ARG A 571 2.27 -2.75 16.84
N TYR A 572 1.57 -1.63 16.64
CA TYR A 572 1.48 -0.96 15.36
C TYR A 572 2.86 -0.51 14.88
N ASN A 573 3.63 0.18 15.73
CA ASN A 573 4.98 0.60 15.39
C ASN A 573 5.92 -0.60 15.18
N ALA A 574 5.80 -1.65 16.00
CA ALA A 574 6.56 -2.89 15.82
C ALA A 574 6.26 -3.58 14.47
N ALA A 575 4.99 -3.55 14.02
CA ALA A 575 4.62 -4.06 12.70
C ALA A 575 5.28 -3.26 11.57
N LEU A 576 5.35 -1.93 11.71
CA LEU A 576 5.99 -1.06 10.72
C LEU A 576 7.52 -1.21 10.69
N SER A 577 8.14 -1.47 11.83
CA SER A 577 9.60 -1.67 11.93
C SER A 577 10.04 -3.12 11.70
N GLY A 578 9.12 -4.05 11.43
CA GLY A 578 9.45 -5.47 11.23
C GLY A 578 9.96 -6.17 12.50
N THR A 579 9.61 -5.68 13.68
CA THR A 579 10.00 -6.26 14.99
C THR A 579 8.85 -6.99 15.69
N LEU A 580 7.67 -7.03 15.07
CA LEU A 580 6.52 -7.80 15.55
C LEU A 580 6.66 -9.26 15.13
N VAL A 581 6.65 -10.17 16.12
CA VAL A 581 6.76 -11.61 15.90
C VAL A 581 5.47 -12.11 15.26
N ASN A 582 5.55 -12.60 14.02
CA ASN A 582 4.41 -13.07 13.24
C ASN A 582 4.84 -14.25 12.34
N PRO A 583 4.96 -15.46 12.90
CA PRO A 583 5.36 -16.62 12.12
C PRO A 583 4.31 -17.00 11.10
N ALA A 584 4.74 -17.42 9.90
CA ALA A 584 3.84 -17.85 8.84
C ALA A 584 3.01 -19.09 9.23
N ASN A 585 3.56 -19.97 10.06
CA ASN A 585 2.87 -21.12 10.63
C ASN A 585 3.17 -21.23 12.13
N LYS A 586 2.28 -20.65 12.95
CA LYS A 586 2.42 -20.65 14.41
C LYS A 586 2.56 -22.07 14.99
N THR A 587 1.82 -23.05 14.49
CA THR A 587 1.86 -24.43 15.02
C THR A 587 3.23 -25.06 14.80
N VAL A 588 3.78 -24.94 13.60
CA VAL A 588 5.12 -25.46 13.27
C VAL A 588 6.20 -24.71 14.04
N SER A 589 6.16 -23.37 14.04
CA SER A 589 7.12 -22.55 14.77
C SER A 589 7.12 -22.87 16.27
N CYS A 590 5.95 -23.04 16.87
CA CYS A 590 5.83 -23.39 18.29
C CYS A 590 6.21 -24.85 18.60
N ALA A 591 5.91 -25.80 17.73
CA ALA A 591 6.33 -27.19 17.90
C ALA A 591 7.85 -27.37 17.83
N ASN A 592 8.54 -26.54 17.05
CA ASN A 592 9.99 -26.60 16.86
C ASN A 592 10.75 -25.60 17.75
N THR A 593 10.07 -24.84 18.61
CA THR A 593 10.73 -23.88 19.49
C THR A 593 11.38 -24.61 20.66
N ILE A 594 12.70 -24.45 20.78
CA ILE A 594 13.46 -24.84 21.97
C ILE A 594 13.23 -23.75 23.03
N LEU A 595 12.59 -24.12 24.15
CA LEU A 595 12.32 -23.20 25.24
C LEU A 595 13.51 -23.13 26.19
N SER A 596 14.13 -21.97 26.25
CA SER A 596 15.11 -21.63 27.29
C SER A 596 14.43 -21.71 28.66
N SER A 597 14.96 -22.53 29.56
CA SER A 597 14.35 -22.80 30.87
C SER A 597 15.32 -22.49 32.01
N PRO A 598 14.84 -22.09 33.19
CA PRO A 598 15.71 -21.99 34.36
C PRO A 598 16.18 -23.39 34.82
N PRO A 599 17.29 -23.46 35.58
CA PRO A 599 17.74 -24.68 36.25
C PRO A 599 16.62 -25.36 37.05
N SER A 600 16.47 -26.68 36.89
CA SER A 600 15.43 -27.49 37.53
C SER A 600 15.85 -28.96 37.64
N PRO A 601 15.49 -29.69 38.72
CA PRO A 601 15.71 -31.14 38.82
C PRO A 601 14.99 -31.94 37.72
N ASP A 602 13.83 -31.45 37.28
CA ASP A 602 12.98 -32.13 36.29
C ASP A 602 13.32 -31.73 34.84
N TYR A 603 14.37 -30.93 34.65
CA TYR A 603 14.79 -30.50 33.33
C TYR A 603 15.29 -31.70 32.52
N VAL A 604 14.79 -31.82 31.28
CA VAL A 604 15.26 -32.79 30.29
C VAL A 604 15.59 -32.03 29.02
N SER A 605 16.82 -32.18 28.55
CA SER A 605 17.30 -31.49 27.37
C SER A 605 16.42 -31.79 26.14
N PRO A 606 15.92 -30.74 25.44
CA PRO A 606 15.08 -30.90 24.26
C PRO A 606 15.83 -31.49 23.05
N TYR A 607 17.17 -31.51 23.08
CA TYR A 607 17.99 -32.12 22.03
C TYR A 607 17.89 -33.65 22.00
N THR A 608 17.20 -34.25 22.96
CA THR A 608 16.85 -35.68 22.95
C THR A 608 15.56 -35.99 22.18
N LEU A 609 14.80 -34.97 21.76
CA LEU A 609 13.51 -35.13 21.10
C LEU A 609 13.68 -35.41 19.60
N PRO A 610 13.06 -36.47 19.04
CA PRO A 610 13.17 -36.82 17.63
C PRO A 610 12.76 -35.69 16.66
N SER A 611 11.75 -34.89 17.03
CA SER A 611 11.29 -33.75 16.22
C SER A 611 12.35 -32.66 16.11
N VAL A 612 13.07 -32.37 17.19
CA VAL A 612 14.15 -31.38 17.24
C VAL A 612 15.35 -31.88 16.44
N ILE A 613 15.74 -33.15 16.58
CA ILE A 613 16.83 -33.76 15.81
C ILE A 613 16.50 -33.75 14.30
N THR A 614 15.27 -34.08 13.93
CA THR A 614 14.82 -34.05 12.52
C THR A 614 14.86 -32.62 11.96
N TYR A 615 14.46 -31.63 12.76
CA TYR A 615 14.56 -30.23 12.35
C TYR A 615 16.02 -29.80 12.15
N LEU A 616 16.89 -30.07 13.12
CA LEU A 616 18.31 -29.73 13.08
C LEU A 616 19.03 -30.39 11.89
N THR A 617 18.63 -31.60 11.50
CA THR A 617 19.19 -32.33 10.35
C THR A 617 18.61 -31.91 8.99
N SER A 618 17.44 -31.25 8.97
CA SER A 618 16.76 -30.83 7.73
C SER A 618 17.23 -29.48 7.17
N VAL A 619 17.92 -28.65 7.96
CA VAL A 619 18.42 -27.34 7.54
C VAL A 619 19.81 -27.50 6.90
N GLN A 620 19.83 -27.79 5.59
CA GLN A 620 21.00 -27.86 4.70
C GLN A 620 22.16 -28.79 5.14
N PRO A 621 22.33 -29.95 4.48
CA PRO A 621 23.48 -30.81 4.68
C PRO A 621 24.63 -30.31 3.81
N ASN A 622 25.68 -29.71 4.37
CA ASN A 622 26.98 -29.62 3.70
C ASN A 622 28.13 -29.44 4.70
N ASN A 623 28.84 -30.55 4.94
CA ASN A 623 30.31 -30.68 4.96
C ASN A 623 30.96 -31.25 6.24
N CYS A 624 30.24 -31.49 7.34
CA CYS A 624 30.86 -32.21 8.47
C CYS A 624 29.98 -33.32 9.04
N VAL A 625 30.54 -34.53 9.12
CA VAL A 625 29.99 -35.64 9.88
C VAL A 625 30.87 -35.78 11.12
N SER A 626 30.32 -35.55 12.30
CA SER A 626 31.07 -35.72 13.55
C SER A 626 31.51 -37.18 13.69
N GLN A 627 32.81 -37.37 13.84
CA GLN A 627 33.49 -38.65 14.02
C GLN A 627 34.07 -38.71 15.42
N SER A 628 33.99 -39.88 16.05
CA SER A 628 34.55 -40.11 17.39
C SER A 628 35.87 -40.89 17.35
N ASP A 629 36.28 -41.39 16.18
CA ASP A 629 37.40 -42.29 15.94
C ASP A 629 38.61 -41.63 15.26
N THR A 630 38.78 -40.32 15.44
CA THR A 630 39.96 -39.61 14.93
C THR A 630 41.20 -39.81 15.81
N GLU A 631 42.38 -39.57 15.23
CA GLU A 631 43.66 -39.60 15.94
C GLU A 631 43.62 -38.71 17.18
N PHE A 632 43.16 -37.46 17.04
CA PHE A 632 42.96 -36.54 18.16
C PHE A 632 42.08 -37.14 19.25
N CYS A 633 40.91 -37.69 18.90
CA CYS A 633 39.97 -38.27 19.87
C CYS A 633 40.58 -39.44 20.65
N SER A 634 41.39 -40.27 19.98
CA SER A 634 42.09 -41.40 20.59
C SER A 634 43.23 -40.96 21.52
N GLU A 635 44.06 -40.01 21.10
CA GLU A 635 45.21 -39.51 21.88
C GLU A 635 44.77 -38.73 23.11
N SER A 636 43.66 -38.00 23.01
CA SER A 636 43.15 -37.17 24.12
C SER A 636 42.25 -37.92 25.11
N GLN A 637 41.90 -39.18 24.88
CA GLN A 637 40.97 -39.94 25.72
C GLN A 637 41.39 -40.00 27.20
N SER A 638 42.62 -40.40 27.49
CA SER A 638 43.11 -40.51 28.88
C SER A 638 43.18 -39.15 29.58
N PHE A 639 43.43 -38.08 28.83
CA PHE A 639 43.43 -36.71 29.35
C PHE A 639 42.01 -36.21 29.63
N ARG A 640 41.02 -36.54 28.78
CA ARG A 640 39.59 -36.28 29.05
C ARG A 640 39.13 -37.01 30.31
N ASP A 641 39.48 -38.28 30.46
CA ASP A 641 39.11 -39.08 31.63
C ASP A 641 39.69 -38.51 32.93
N ASN A 642 40.94 -38.05 32.90
CA ASN A 642 41.57 -37.37 34.05
C ASN A 642 40.87 -36.04 34.38
N ALA A 643 40.59 -35.21 33.37
CA ALA A 643 39.91 -33.94 33.57
C ALA A 643 38.48 -34.12 34.15
N ILE A 644 37.78 -35.17 33.70
CA ILE A 644 36.47 -35.60 34.25
C ILE A 644 36.62 -36.02 35.72
N ALA A 645 37.63 -36.83 36.05
CA ALA A 645 37.84 -37.30 37.41
C ALA A 645 38.12 -36.15 38.38
N GLU A 646 38.94 -35.17 37.97
CA GLU A 646 39.21 -33.96 38.76
C GLU A 646 37.94 -33.12 38.96
N LEU A 647 37.17 -32.89 37.89
CA LEU A 647 35.93 -32.14 37.95
C LEU A 647 34.90 -32.84 38.85
N LEU A 648 34.80 -34.18 38.80
CA LEU A 648 33.94 -34.98 39.67
C LEU A 648 34.30 -34.85 41.15
N VAL A 649 35.58 -34.73 41.50
CA VAL A 649 35.99 -34.51 42.90
C VAL A 649 35.51 -33.16 43.41
N ILE A 650 35.62 -32.11 42.59
CA ILE A 650 35.11 -30.77 42.90
C ILE A 650 33.58 -30.82 43.01
N MET A 651 32.95 -31.52 42.07
CA MET A 651 31.51 -31.54 41.95
C MET A 651 30.83 -32.38 43.05
N ARG A 652 31.33 -33.57 43.41
CA ARG A 652 30.70 -34.38 44.49
C ARG A 652 30.61 -33.69 45.85
N ARG A 653 31.38 -32.63 46.08
CA ARG A 653 31.35 -31.86 47.34
C ARG A 653 30.18 -30.88 47.44
N LYS A 654 29.27 -30.84 46.45
CA LYS A 654 28.17 -29.87 46.35
C LYS A 654 26.79 -30.51 46.37
N HIS A 655 25.78 -29.68 46.62
CA HIS A 655 24.38 -30.05 46.47
C HIS A 655 23.94 -29.88 45.01
N TRP A 656 23.33 -30.93 44.47
CA TRP A 656 22.82 -31.01 43.11
C TRP A 656 21.32 -31.25 43.12
N LEU A 657 20.66 -30.89 42.03
CA LEU A 657 19.21 -31.09 41.91
C LEU A 657 18.85 -32.54 41.55
N VAL A 658 19.83 -33.35 41.14
CA VAL A 658 19.64 -34.73 40.65
C VAL A 658 20.45 -35.76 41.44
N SER A 659 20.22 -37.05 41.16
CA SER A 659 20.96 -38.15 41.79
C SER A 659 22.44 -38.10 41.45
N SER A 660 23.29 -38.62 42.35
CA SER A 660 24.74 -38.68 42.08
C SER A 660 25.09 -39.55 40.87
N ALA A 661 24.27 -40.55 40.54
CA ALA A 661 24.49 -41.40 39.38
C ALA A 661 24.23 -40.64 38.07
N ASP A 662 23.14 -39.88 38.02
CA ASP A 662 22.78 -39.08 36.85
C ASP A 662 23.79 -37.96 36.59
N LEU A 663 24.25 -37.27 37.65
CA LEU A 663 25.31 -36.29 37.54
C LEU A 663 26.60 -36.88 36.98
N VAL A 664 27.03 -38.03 37.51
CA VAL A 664 28.26 -38.70 37.05
C VAL A 664 28.13 -39.08 35.57
N ASN A 665 27.00 -39.67 35.18
CA ASN A 665 26.76 -40.04 33.80
C ASN A 665 26.77 -38.81 32.88
N THR A 666 25.99 -37.79 33.19
CA THR A 666 25.88 -36.58 32.37
C THR A 666 27.20 -35.82 32.25
N LEU A 667 27.98 -35.72 33.32
CA LEU A 667 29.29 -35.09 33.30
C LEU A 667 30.29 -35.90 32.45
N THR A 668 30.31 -37.22 32.64
CA THR A 668 31.18 -38.12 31.87
C THR A 668 30.86 -38.05 30.39
N GLN A 669 29.59 -37.99 30.01
CA GLN A 669 29.19 -37.91 28.61
C GLN A 669 29.42 -36.50 28.01
N CYS A 670 29.14 -35.43 28.76
CA CYS A 670 29.35 -34.06 28.28
C CYS A 670 30.83 -33.77 27.96
N PHE A 671 31.74 -34.11 28.89
CA PHE A 671 33.17 -33.84 28.73
C PHE A 671 33.92 -35.00 28.06
N GLY A 672 33.39 -36.23 28.10
CA GLY A 672 34.08 -37.41 27.58
C GLY A 672 33.84 -37.69 26.10
N LEU A 673 32.65 -37.36 25.58
CA LEU A 673 32.35 -37.54 24.15
C LEU A 673 33.23 -36.62 23.29
N CYS A 674 33.92 -37.21 22.32
CA CYS A 674 34.71 -36.49 21.34
C CYS A 674 33.91 -36.31 20.05
N ALA A 675 33.52 -35.07 19.78
CA ALA A 675 32.76 -34.70 18.59
C ALA A 675 33.60 -33.76 17.74
N THR A 676 34.02 -34.17 16.55
CA THR A 676 34.96 -33.40 15.71
C THR A 676 34.34 -32.18 15.04
N CYS A 677 33.02 -32.01 15.12
CA CYS A 677 32.34 -30.79 14.70
C CYS A 677 30.99 -30.60 15.39
N MET A 678 30.37 -29.45 15.16
CA MET A 678 29.15 -28.99 15.82
C MET A 678 27.85 -29.49 15.14
N GLU A 679 27.89 -30.66 14.50
CA GLU A 679 26.76 -31.27 13.77
C GLU A 679 26.80 -32.81 13.88
N GLY A 680 25.64 -33.46 13.73
CA GLY A 680 25.52 -34.93 13.73
C GLY A 680 25.27 -35.55 15.11
N ASP A 681 25.00 -36.86 15.12
CA ASP A 681 24.46 -37.58 16.28
C ASP A 681 25.35 -37.48 17.54
N VAL A 682 26.67 -37.63 17.38
CA VAL A 682 27.63 -37.55 18.48
C VAL A 682 27.63 -36.15 19.11
N TRP A 683 27.56 -35.10 18.28
CA TRP A 683 27.48 -33.73 18.75
C TRP A 683 26.16 -33.46 19.48
N TYR A 684 25.02 -33.88 18.93
CA TYR A 684 23.72 -33.65 19.56
C TYR A 684 23.57 -34.40 20.89
N GLN A 685 24.14 -35.60 21.00
CA GLN A 685 24.25 -36.32 22.27
C GLN A 685 25.10 -35.54 23.28
N LYS A 686 26.30 -35.11 22.88
CA LYS A 686 27.19 -34.29 23.72
C LYS A 686 26.49 -33.02 24.19
N LEU A 687 25.80 -32.32 23.28
CA LEU A 687 25.01 -31.12 23.57
C LEU A 687 23.92 -31.40 24.59
N ALA A 688 23.14 -32.47 24.43
CA ALA A 688 22.07 -32.85 25.36
C ALA A 688 22.59 -33.12 26.78
N TYR A 689 23.72 -33.82 26.91
CA TYR A 689 24.34 -34.07 28.20
C TYR A 689 24.88 -32.77 28.83
N CYS A 690 25.58 -31.94 28.06
CA CYS A 690 26.06 -30.67 28.58
C CYS A 690 24.92 -29.73 28.99
N ASP A 691 23.81 -29.74 28.26
CA ASP A 691 22.60 -28.95 28.53
C ASP A 691 21.91 -29.41 29.83
N ASN A 692 21.74 -30.72 30.03
CA ASN A 692 21.29 -31.27 31.30
C ASN A 692 22.24 -30.88 32.45
N LEU A 693 23.56 -30.96 32.23
CA LEU A 693 24.55 -30.63 33.26
C LEU A 693 24.36 -29.21 33.77
N VAL A 694 24.24 -28.22 32.87
CA VAL A 694 24.15 -26.82 33.28
C VAL A 694 22.80 -26.45 33.93
N HIS A 695 21.72 -27.18 33.61
CA HIS A 695 20.40 -26.98 34.20
C HIS A 695 20.19 -27.72 35.53
N TRP A 696 20.90 -28.82 35.77
CA TRP A 696 20.79 -29.57 37.03
C TRP A 696 21.61 -28.98 38.17
N VAL A 697 22.34 -27.91 37.87
CA VAL A 697 23.22 -27.31 38.83
C VAL A 697 22.57 -26.08 39.49
N PRO A 698 22.37 -26.07 40.83
CA PRO A 698 21.72 -24.97 41.53
C PRO A 698 22.71 -23.85 41.86
N PHE A 699 23.40 -23.28 40.87
CA PHE A 699 24.22 -22.11 41.13
C PHE A 699 23.38 -20.84 41.17
N ARG A 700 23.70 -19.98 42.13
CA ARG A 700 23.26 -18.59 42.11
C ARG A 700 24.04 -17.84 41.03
N LEU A 701 23.53 -17.90 39.80
CA LEU A 701 23.80 -16.88 38.81
C LEU A 701 23.34 -15.56 39.44
N ILE A 702 24.19 -14.54 39.37
CA ILE A 702 24.13 -13.33 40.23
C ILE A 702 22.69 -12.76 40.24
N SER A 703 22.19 -12.30 41.40
CA SER A 703 20.79 -11.87 41.61
C SER A 703 20.24 -11.04 40.45
N GLU A 704 18.96 -11.23 40.11
CA GLU A 704 18.18 -10.42 39.16
C GLU A 704 18.57 -8.93 39.24
N ALA A 705 19.40 -8.46 38.32
CA ALA A 705 20.03 -7.14 38.41
C ALA A 705 20.08 -6.45 37.04
N ASP A 706 19.69 -5.18 37.04
CA ASP A 706 19.62 -4.29 35.85
C ASP A 706 20.99 -3.90 35.25
N ASN A 707 22.07 -4.64 35.54
CA ASN A 707 23.44 -4.29 35.16
C ASN A 707 24.27 -5.51 34.73
N MET A 708 23.66 -6.38 33.92
CA MET A 708 24.30 -7.56 33.35
C MET A 708 24.96 -7.23 32.01
N HIS A 709 26.14 -7.81 31.79
CA HIS A 709 26.98 -7.57 30.63
C HIS A 709 27.36 -8.89 29.95
N PHE A 710 27.27 -8.91 28.63
CA PHE A 710 27.60 -10.05 27.77
C PHE A 710 28.71 -9.70 26.80
N TYR A 711 29.56 -10.67 26.46
CA TYR A 711 30.68 -10.54 25.54
C TYR A 711 31.07 -11.91 25.00
N VAL A 712 31.82 -11.96 23.90
CA VAL A 712 32.41 -13.23 23.42
C VAL A 712 33.54 -13.62 24.35
N MET A 713 33.44 -14.79 24.98
CA MET A 713 34.37 -15.27 26.01
C MET A 713 35.85 -15.26 25.57
N GLU A 714 36.13 -15.62 24.33
CA GLU A 714 37.49 -15.63 23.76
C GLU A 714 38.09 -14.22 23.57
N ASN A 715 37.24 -13.19 23.56
CA ASN A 715 37.66 -11.82 23.35
C ASN A 715 38.10 -11.16 24.66
N MET A 716 39.33 -11.45 25.05
CA MET A 716 39.96 -10.91 26.26
C MET A 716 40.02 -9.38 26.28
N THR A 717 40.07 -8.73 25.12
CA THR A 717 40.07 -7.26 25.03
C THR A 717 38.76 -6.68 25.52
N VAL A 718 37.64 -7.32 25.19
CA VAL A 718 36.29 -6.88 25.57
C VAL A 718 35.92 -7.31 26.98
N LYS A 719 36.46 -8.45 27.44
CA LYS A 719 36.26 -8.99 28.81
C LYS A 719 36.54 -7.96 29.89
N GLU A 720 37.65 -7.22 29.80
CA GLU A 720 38.02 -6.20 30.78
C GLU A 720 36.93 -5.13 30.94
N TYR A 721 36.23 -4.79 29.85
CA TYR A 721 35.13 -3.82 29.88
C TYR A 721 33.85 -4.45 30.39
N ALA A 722 33.48 -5.64 29.90
CA ALA A 722 32.27 -6.34 30.35
C ALA A 722 32.31 -6.68 31.85
N CYS A 723 33.50 -6.97 32.39
CA CYS A 723 33.69 -7.49 33.74
C CYS A 723 34.36 -6.51 34.72
N SER A 724 34.64 -5.26 34.36
CA SER A 724 35.31 -4.31 35.29
C SER A 724 34.41 -3.79 36.41
N GLY A 725 35.02 -3.50 37.56
CA GLY A 725 34.35 -2.85 38.70
C GLY A 725 33.11 -3.63 39.21
N SER A 726 31.99 -2.92 39.34
CA SER A 726 30.70 -3.45 39.82
C SER A 726 29.85 -4.13 38.74
N ARG A 727 30.32 -4.18 37.48
CA ARG A 727 29.60 -4.82 36.36
C ARG A 727 29.48 -6.32 36.57
N LEU A 728 28.32 -6.88 36.25
CA LEU A 728 28.05 -8.31 36.37
C LEU A 728 28.24 -8.99 35.01
N CYS A 729 29.13 -9.98 34.96
CA CYS A 729 29.38 -10.77 33.76
C CYS A 729 29.52 -12.25 34.14
N ILE A 730 29.38 -13.15 33.18
CA ILE A 730 29.42 -14.60 33.44
C ILE A 730 30.73 -15.07 34.08
N ALA A 731 31.87 -14.46 33.74
CA ALA A 731 33.17 -14.82 34.29
C ALA A 731 33.30 -14.56 35.80
N LYS A 732 32.40 -13.74 36.39
CA LYS A 732 32.30 -13.53 37.84
C LYS A 732 31.39 -14.55 38.53
N SER A 733 30.74 -15.43 37.79
CA SER A 733 29.82 -16.43 38.35
C SER A 733 30.60 -17.60 39.00
N PRO A 734 30.09 -18.18 40.10
CA PRO A 734 30.71 -19.34 40.74
C PRO A 734 30.78 -20.57 39.83
N ILE A 735 29.83 -20.75 38.91
CA ILE A 735 29.81 -21.89 37.97
C ILE A 735 30.95 -21.79 36.96
N TYR A 736 31.19 -20.58 36.44
CA TYR A 736 32.24 -20.35 35.47
C TYR A 736 33.60 -20.74 36.04
N ALA A 737 33.90 -20.32 37.28
CA ALA A 737 35.15 -20.64 37.94
C ALA A 737 35.41 -22.15 38.11
N VAL A 738 34.35 -22.97 38.21
CA VAL A 738 34.47 -24.43 38.33
C VAL A 738 34.73 -25.09 36.99
N LEU A 739 33.96 -24.70 35.97
CA LEU A 739 33.99 -25.37 34.67
C LEU A 739 35.14 -24.86 33.80
N ALA A 740 35.58 -23.62 33.98
CA ALA A 740 36.59 -23.01 33.11
C ALA A 740 37.93 -23.74 33.16
N TYR A 741 38.36 -24.17 34.34
CA TYR A 741 39.60 -24.95 34.50
C TYR A 741 39.60 -26.21 33.62
N THR A 742 38.47 -26.93 33.59
CA THR A 742 38.33 -28.14 32.78
C THR A 742 38.22 -27.81 31.28
N VAL A 743 37.43 -26.81 30.90
CA VAL A 743 37.23 -26.44 29.49
C VAL A 743 38.52 -25.89 28.85
N GLU A 744 39.34 -25.18 29.62
CA GLU A 744 40.60 -24.56 29.17
C GLU A 744 41.83 -25.49 29.32
N THR A 745 41.61 -26.76 29.68
CA THR A 745 42.71 -27.72 29.89
C THR A 745 43.50 -27.93 28.61
N LEU A 746 44.83 -27.83 28.72
CA LEU A 746 45.77 -28.19 27.65
C LEU A 746 46.32 -29.59 27.91
N PHE A 747 46.61 -30.32 26.84
CA PHE A 747 47.28 -31.60 26.90
C PHE A 747 48.41 -31.69 25.89
N ARG A 748 49.30 -32.65 26.12
CA ARG A 748 50.43 -32.93 25.24
C ARG A 748 50.33 -34.36 24.74
N PRO A 749 49.96 -34.58 23.46
CA PRO A 749 49.76 -35.93 22.91
C PRO A 749 51.04 -36.77 22.95
N ASP A 750 52.19 -36.14 22.66
CA ASP A 750 53.52 -36.75 22.72
C ASP A 750 54.39 -35.98 23.73
N PRO A 751 54.73 -36.58 24.90
CA PRO A 751 55.58 -35.96 25.91
C PRO A 751 56.94 -35.48 25.37
N ALA A 752 57.42 -36.07 24.27
CA ALA A 752 58.69 -35.72 23.62
C ALA A 752 58.58 -34.50 22.68
N LYS A 753 57.37 -34.07 22.29
CA LYS A 753 57.14 -32.86 21.48
C LYS A 753 56.85 -31.66 22.39
N SER A 754 57.19 -30.46 21.95
CA SER A 754 56.94 -29.22 22.70
C SER A 754 55.53 -28.66 22.54
N GLN A 755 54.72 -29.21 21.63
CA GLN A 755 53.43 -28.67 21.27
C GLN A 755 52.34 -29.10 22.26
N GLU A 756 51.68 -28.12 22.88
CA GLU A 756 50.49 -28.31 23.69
C GLU A 756 49.24 -28.01 22.84
N LEU A 757 48.21 -28.84 22.99
CA LEU A 757 46.94 -28.72 22.29
C LEU A 757 45.81 -28.51 23.31
N SER A 758 44.77 -27.78 22.91
CA SER A 758 43.55 -27.64 23.73
C SER A 758 42.76 -28.95 23.71
N LEU A 759 42.33 -29.42 24.88
CA LEU A 759 41.53 -30.63 25.02
C LEU A 759 40.13 -30.50 24.38
N TYR A 760 39.63 -29.26 24.32
CA TYR A 760 38.32 -28.90 23.78
C TYR A 760 38.43 -27.79 22.73
N SER A 761 39.24 -28.00 21.69
CA SER A 761 39.39 -27.04 20.59
C SER A 761 38.12 -26.98 19.73
N MET A 762 37.81 -25.81 19.16
CA MET A 762 36.68 -25.67 18.23
C MET A 762 36.82 -26.52 16.95
N ALA A 763 38.05 -26.88 16.58
CA ALA A 763 38.35 -27.62 15.35
C ALA A 763 38.30 -29.15 15.53
N ASP A 764 38.69 -29.66 16.70
CA ASP A 764 38.91 -31.09 16.91
C ASP A 764 37.94 -31.70 17.94
N ASN A 765 37.49 -30.92 18.94
CA ASN A 765 36.57 -31.39 19.97
C ASN A 765 35.81 -30.23 20.67
N PRO A 766 34.95 -29.47 19.98
CA PRO A 766 34.19 -28.38 20.57
C PRO A 766 33.41 -28.82 21.82
N ILE A 767 33.21 -27.89 22.75
CA ILE A 767 32.38 -28.11 23.95
C ILE A 767 31.36 -26.98 24.12
N PRO A 768 30.05 -27.28 24.22
CA PRO A 768 29.00 -26.25 24.19
C PRO A 768 28.75 -25.59 25.56
N VAL A 769 29.49 -25.98 26.61
CA VAL A 769 29.24 -25.57 28.01
C VAL A 769 29.17 -24.05 28.15
N TYR A 770 30.10 -23.29 27.56
CA TYR A 770 30.08 -21.83 27.69
C TYR A 770 28.86 -21.18 27.03
N THR A 771 28.51 -21.59 25.80
CA THR A 771 27.34 -21.07 25.09
C THR A 771 26.06 -21.37 25.86
N LEU A 772 25.92 -22.58 26.41
CA LEU A 772 24.77 -22.97 27.22
C LEU A 772 24.68 -22.13 28.51
N LEU A 773 25.81 -21.90 29.19
CA LEU A 773 25.84 -21.08 30.39
C LEU A 773 25.51 -19.61 30.11
N ASP A 774 26.00 -19.04 29.01
CA ASP A 774 25.64 -17.68 28.60
C ASP A 774 24.14 -17.54 28.30
N THR A 775 23.55 -18.58 27.70
CA THR A 775 22.12 -18.64 27.39
C THR A 775 21.27 -18.70 28.67
N ILE A 776 21.67 -19.53 29.65
CA ILE A 776 21.03 -19.57 30.97
C ILE A 776 21.24 -18.24 31.70
N TYR A 777 22.45 -17.67 31.65
CA TYR A 777 22.75 -16.39 32.27
C TYR A 777 21.86 -15.26 31.71
N ALA A 778 21.56 -15.27 30.41
CA ALA A 778 20.62 -14.34 29.76
C ALA A 778 19.17 -14.45 30.27
N LEU A 779 18.72 -15.61 30.74
CA LEU A 779 17.38 -15.77 31.33
C LEU A 779 17.21 -15.02 32.66
N TYR A 780 18.30 -14.82 33.39
CA TYR A 780 18.28 -14.07 34.66
C TYR A 780 18.41 -12.56 34.46
N GLY A 781 18.58 -12.10 33.22
CA GLY A 781 18.62 -10.68 32.88
C GLY A 781 17.29 -9.99 33.13
N ALA A 782 17.33 -8.81 33.72
CA ALA A 782 16.19 -7.91 33.85
C ALA A 782 16.63 -6.48 33.52
N GLY A 783 15.67 -5.64 33.11
CA GLY A 783 15.95 -4.23 32.84
C GLY A 783 16.81 -4.01 31.59
N ASN A 784 17.79 -3.11 31.68
CA ASN A 784 18.66 -2.75 30.56
C ASN A 784 19.92 -3.63 30.56
N ILE A 785 20.15 -4.35 29.46
CA ILE A 785 21.25 -5.30 29.33
C ILE A 785 22.28 -4.76 28.34
N THR A 786 23.57 -4.84 28.69
CA THR A 786 24.64 -4.38 27.80
C THR A 786 25.35 -5.55 27.12
N VAL A 787 25.50 -5.49 25.80
CA VAL A 787 26.23 -6.50 25.02
C VAL A 787 27.43 -5.82 24.35
N TRP A 788 28.63 -6.32 24.62
CA TRP A 788 29.87 -5.73 24.11
C TRP A 788 30.37 -6.54 22.92
N VAL A 789 30.63 -5.85 21.80
CA VAL A 789 31.07 -6.47 20.55
C VAL A 789 32.16 -5.65 19.89
N THR A 790 33.06 -6.34 19.20
CA THR A 790 34.12 -5.73 18.38
C THR A 790 33.67 -5.58 16.95
N ASN A 791 32.97 -6.58 16.41
CA ASN A 791 32.53 -6.67 15.02
C ASN A 791 31.28 -7.57 14.91
N GLU A 792 30.83 -7.83 13.69
CA GLU A 792 29.65 -8.66 13.41
C GLU A 792 29.86 -10.16 13.68
N ASN A 793 31.10 -10.68 13.68
CA ASN A 793 31.37 -12.07 14.05
C ASN A 793 31.04 -12.32 15.53
N ASP A 794 31.27 -11.33 16.39
CA ASP A 794 30.88 -11.43 17.79
C ASP A 794 29.36 -11.58 17.95
N LEU A 795 28.55 -10.93 17.10
CA LEU A 795 27.09 -11.10 17.08
C LEU A 795 26.66 -12.48 16.60
N LEU A 796 27.40 -13.11 15.69
CA LEU A 796 27.13 -14.48 15.25
C LEU A 796 27.32 -15.46 16.41
N VAL A 797 28.40 -15.32 17.17
CA VAL A 797 28.68 -16.14 18.35
C VAL A 797 27.64 -15.88 19.45
N LEU A 798 27.27 -14.61 19.66
CA LEU A 798 26.27 -14.20 20.67
C LEU A 798 24.82 -14.37 20.22
N LYS A 799 24.55 -14.90 19.02
CA LYS A 799 23.19 -15.06 18.49
C LYS A 799 22.24 -15.79 19.45
N PRO A 800 22.62 -16.92 20.11
CA PRO A 800 21.75 -17.61 21.06
C PRO A 800 21.41 -16.73 22.29
N VAL A 801 22.40 -16.00 22.80
CA VAL A 801 22.27 -15.08 23.92
C VAL A 801 21.32 -13.93 23.57
N LEU A 802 21.54 -13.29 22.42
CA LEU A 802 20.71 -12.19 21.94
C LEU A 802 19.27 -12.63 21.69
N ARG A 803 19.05 -13.85 21.19
CA ARG A 803 17.70 -14.41 21.05
C ARG A 803 17.01 -14.47 22.41
N VAL A 804 17.67 -14.99 23.45
CA VAL A 804 17.08 -15.02 24.79
C VAL A 804 16.78 -13.61 25.29
N LEU A 805 17.74 -12.68 25.20
CA LEU A 805 17.57 -11.32 25.69
C LEU A 805 16.46 -10.55 24.95
N MET A 806 16.33 -10.75 23.64
CA MET A 806 15.47 -9.94 22.79
C MET A 806 14.10 -10.57 22.50
N LEU A 807 13.98 -11.91 22.53
CA LEU A 807 12.76 -12.62 22.19
C LEU A 807 12.17 -13.39 23.37
N ASP A 808 12.97 -14.20 24.06
CA ASP A 808 12.44 -15.18 25.03
C ASP A 808 12.26 -14.58 26.44
N ASN A 809 13.12 -13.65 26.84
CA ASN A 809 13.08 -13.02 28.16
C ASN A 809 12.21 -11.74 28.16
N VAL A 810 11.07 -11.80 28.84
CA VAL A 810 10.11 -10.70 28.97
C VAL A 810 10.54 -9.61 29.96
N LEU A 811 11.50 -9.89 30.84
CA LEU A 811 11.98 -8.96 31.88
C LEU A 811 12.99 -7.94 31.34
N VAL A 812 13.58 -8.20 30.17
CA VAL A 812 14.50 -7.27 29.51
C VAL A 812 13.72 -6.13 28.88
N THR A 813 14.03 -4.90 29.29
CA THR A 813 13.37 -3.69 28.77
C THR A 813 14.12 -3.09 27.58
N CYS A 814 15.43 -3.27 27.50
CA CYS A 814 16.28 -2.80 26.40
C CYS A 814 17.58 -3.60 26.31
N VAL A 815 18.13 -3.73 25.10
CA VAL A 815 19.47 -4.27 24.85
C VAL A 815 20.37 -3.20 24.24
N ASP A 816 21.42 -2.79 24.97
CA ASP A 816 22.41 -1.82 24.53
C ASP A 816 23.68 -2.51 24.00
N ILE A 817 23.85 -2.49 22.69
CA ILE A 817 24.98 -3.09 21.99
C ILE A 817 26.12 -2.05 21.88
N ARG A 818 27.21 -2.30 22.59
CA ARG A 818 28.40 -1.44 22.64
C ARG A 818 29.46 -1.93 21.64
N LEU A 819 29.66 -1.17 20.57
CA LEU A 819 30.56 -1.51 19.46
C LEU A 819 31.94 -0.83 19.61
N PHE A 820 33.01 -1.61 19.62
CA PHE A 820 34.38 -1.10 19.62
C PHE A 820 34.86 -0.65 18.24
N ASP A 821 34.59 -1.37 17.15
CA ASP A 821 35.03 -0.93 15.83
C ASP A 821 33.92 -0.14 15.13
N SER A 822 34.02 1.19 15.16
CA SER A 822 33.04 2.07 14.52
C SER A 822 32.94 1.85 13.00
N SER A 823 33.99 1.35 12.36
CA SER A 823 33.98 1.04 10.92
C SER A 823 33.07 -0.16 10.58
N ARG A 824 32.73 -0.98 11.58
CA ARG A 824 31.88 -2.17 11.42
C ARG A 824 30.40 -1.91 11.71
N LEU A 825 30.00 -0.68 12.07
CA LEU A 825 28.62 -0.37 12.47
C LEU A 825 27.57 -0.89 11.49
N THR A 826 27.77 -0.68 10.18
CA THR A 826 26.85 -1.15 9.15
C THR A 826 26.78 -2.67 9.04
N ALA A 827 27.91 -3.37 9.23
CA ALA A 827 27.94 -4.83 9.19
C ALA A 827 27.24 -5.43 10.41
N VAL A 828 27.47 -4.86 11.59
CA VAL A 828 26.83 -5.23 12.86
C VAL A 828 25.32 -5.01 12.78
N GLN A 829 24.87 -3.85 12.30
CA GLN A 829 23.44 -3.56 12.11
C GLN A 829 22.79 -4.58 11.15
N ARG A 830 23.42 -4.86 10.00
CA ARG A 830 22.90 -5.83 9.03
C ARG A 830 22.78 -7.24 9.63
N GLN A 831 23.78 -7.67 10.40
CA GLN A 831 23.74 -8.97 11.06
C GLN A 831 22.61 -9.06 12.08
N LEU A 832 22.40 -8.00 12.86
CA LEU A 832 21.31 -7.92 13.82
C LEU A 832 19.94 -7.90 13.15
N ASP A 833 19.77 -7.12 12.06
CA ASP A 833 18.53 -7.07 11.28
C ASP A 833 18.19 -8.45 10.70
N GLY A 834 19.19 -9.19 10.21
CA GLY A 834 19.03 -10.57 9.74
C GLY A 834 18.56 -11.51 10.85
N ASN A 835 19.16 -11.41 12.03
CA ASN A 835 18.73 -12.19 13.20
C ASN A 835 17.29 -11.84 13.63
N ILE A 836 16.94 -10.54 13.68
CA ILE A 836 15.58 -10.08 14.03
C ILE A 836 14.56 -10.57 13.01
N HIS A 837 14.88 -10.54 11.73
CA HIS A 837 14.00 -11.05 10.68
C HIS A 837 13.74 -12.57 10.85
N GLU A 838 14.78 -13.35 11.12
CA GLU A 838 14.64 -14.79 11.43
C GLU A 838 13.77 -15.02 12.67
N TRP A 839 13.98 -14.25 13.74
CA TRP A 839 13.24 -14.40 14.99
C TRP A 839 11.77 -13.99 14.88
N THR A 840 11.48 -12.95 14.11
CA THR A 840 10.09 -12.50 13.89
C THR A 840 9.30 -13.45 12.99
N THR A 841 9.98 -14.17 12.10
CA THR A 841 9.36 -15.14 11.18
C THR A 841 9.29 -16.57 11.75
N ASN A 842 10.19 -16.95 12.65
CA ASN A 842 10.26 -18.30 13.22
C ASN A 842 9.93 -18.37 14.73
N GLY A 843 9.85 -17.24 15.42
CA GLY A 843 9.57 -17.18 16.85
C GLY A 843 8.16 -17.68 17.20
N CYS A 844 8.00 -18.20 18.42
CA CYS A 844 6.71 -18.69 18.92
C CYS A 844 6.07 -17.70 19.92
N PRO A 845 5.12 -16.87 19.49
CA PRO A 845 4.49 -15.87 20.35
C PRO A 845 3.59 -16.45 21.46
N THR A 846 3.49 -17.78 21.59
CA THR A 846 2.84 -18.44 22.74
C THR A 846 3.75 -18.46 23.96
N TYR A 847 5.06 -18.60 23.76
CA TYR A 847 6.04 -18.77 24.83
C TYR A 847 7.10 -17.67 24.85
N SER A 848 7.17 -16.84 23.80
CA SER A 848 8.06 -15.69 23.70
C SER A 848 7.28 -14.38 23.69
N ARG A 849 8.01 -13.26 23.65
CA ARG A 849 7.44 -11.94 23.37
C ARG A 849 6.72 -11.93 22.01
N ASP A 850 5.69 -11.10 21.91
CA ASP A 850 5.05 -10.76 20.64
C ASP A 850 5.80 -9.63 19.90
N VAL A 851 6.59 -8.84 20.62
CA VAL A 851 7.44 -7.76 20.10
C VAL A 851 8.88 -7.96 20.58
N ILE A 852 9.82 -7.96 19.64
CA ILE A 852 11.27 -8.01 19.94
C ILE A 852 11.65 -6.86 20.86
N ALA A 853 12.49 -7.13 21.87
CA ALA A 853 12.97 -6.12 22.79
C ALA A 853 13.60 -4.93 22.05
N PRO A 854 13.31 -3.69 22.46
CA PRO A 854 14.02 -2.52 21.96
C PRO A 854 15.54 -2.68 22.11
N TYR A 855 16.29 -2.12 21.17
CA TYR A 855 17.75 -2.16 21.21
C TYR A 855 18.37 -0.86 20.74
N THR A 856 19.61 -0.61 21.16
CA THR A 856 20.46 0.48 20.68
C THR A 856 21.82 -0.05 20.29
N ILE A 857 22.45 0.55 19.28
CA ILE A 857 23.87 0.30 18.98
C ILE A 857 24.64 1.59 19.22
N SER A 858 25.58 1.56 20.17
CA SER A 858 26.38 2.71 20.57
C SER A 858 27.87 2.41 20.42
N ILE A 859 28.61 3.38 19.86
CA ILE A 859 30.06 3.23 19.66
C ILE A 859 30.77 3.55 20.98
N VAL A 860 31.69 2.69 21.41
CA VAL A 860 32.54 2.93 22.59
C VAL A 860 33.55 4.04 22.28
N ASP A 861 33.51 5.14 23.01
CA ASP A 861 34.43 6.26 22.82
C ASP A 861 35.89 5.83 23.07
N ILE A 862 36.81 6.28 22.21
CA ILE A 862 38.25 6.02 22.31
C ILE A 862 38.81 6.53 23.64
N SER A 863 38.24 7.60 24.20
CA SER A 863 38.61 8.13 25.53
C SER A 863 38.34 7.14 26.67
N GLN A 864 37.34 6.26 26.52
CA GLN A 864 37.03 5.19 27.47
C GLN A 864 37.93 3.95 27.28
N ARG A 865 38.76 3.91 26.22
CA ARG A 865 39.64 2.77 25.89
C ARG A 865 41.03 2.83 26.53
N ALA A 866 41.36 3.87 27.30
CA ALA A 866 42.65 4.03 27.97
C ALA A 866 42.47 3.87 29.50
N ARG A 867 43.25 3.10 30.27
CA ARG A 867 44.60 2.51 30.13
C ARG A 867 44.57 1.06 30.62
N ARG A 868 45.37 0.17 30.00
CA ARG A 868 45.78 -1.10 30.62
C ARG A 868 46.52 -0.78 31.91
N ASP A 869 45.97 -1.15 33.07
CA ASP A 869 46.74 -1.21 34.30
C ASP A 869 47.50 -2.54 34.33
N VAL A 870 48.84 -2.46 34.21
CA VAL A 870 49.73 -3.63 34.21
C VAL A 870 49.62 -4.42 35.52
N HIS A 871 49.12 -3.81 36.60
CA HIS A 871 48.80 -4.52 37.83
C HIS A 871 47.59 -5.45 37.74
N GLN A 872 46.65 -5.24 36.81
CA GLN A 872 45.44 -6.06 36.71
C GLN A 872 45.72 -7.44 36.09
N ILE A 873 46.69 -7.55 35.18
CA ILE A 873 47.14 -8.80 34.56
C ILE A 873 47.75 -9.75 35.61
N VAL A 874 48.51 -9.22 36.57
CA VAL A 874 49.10 -9.99 37.68
C VAL A 874 48.04 -10.39 38.71
N VAL A 875 46.96 -9.62 38.82
CA VAL A 875 45.80 -9.96 39.67
C VAL A 875 44.94 -11.04 39.02
N GLU A 876 44.82 -11.11 37.69
CA GLU A 876 44.00 -12.11 36.98
C GLU A 876 44.55 -13.54 37.05
N HIS A 877 45.87 -13.73 36.96
CA HIS A 877 46.48 -15.04 37.21
C HIS A 877 46.35 -15.46 38.69
N ASN A 878 46.39 -14.49 39.61
CA ASN A 878 46.02 -14.69 41.02
C ASN A 878 44.50 -14.76 41.26
N TYR A 879 43.65 -14.47 40.25
CA TYR A 879 42.20 -14.43 40.40
C TYR A 879 41.59 -15.83 40.31
N GLY A 880 42.22 -16.76 39.59
CA GLY A 880 41.91 -18.18 39.66
C GLY A 880 42.11 -18.71 41.08
N ASP A 881 43.28 -18.50 41.67
CA ASP A 881 43.57 -18.87 43.07
C ASP A 881 42.72 -18.09 44.08
N TYR A 882 42.49 -16.80 43.88
CA TYR A 882 41.62 -15.97 44.71
C TYR A 882 40.15 -16.38 44.60
N LEU A 883 39.64 -16.73 43.42
CA LEU A 883 38.28 -17.24 43.23
C LEU A 883 38.16 -18.60 43.88
N THR A 884 39.12 -19.50 43.71
CA THR A 884 39.15 -20.81 44.38
C THR A 884 39.18 -20.65 45.92
N THR A 885 39.90 -19.64 46.43
CA THR A 885 39.97 -19.29 47.87
C THR A 885 38.71 -18.56 48.36
N ARG A 886 38.08 -17.75 47.51
CA ARG A 886 36.78 -17.10 47.76
C ARG A 886 35.64 -18.11 47.69
N TRP A 887 35.78 -19.15 46.88
CA TRP A 887 34.87 -20.30 46.79
C TRP A 887 34.94 -21.15 48.05
N LYS A 888 36.15 -21.45 48.54
CA LYS A 888 36.38 -22.10 49.85
C LYS A 888 35.78 -21.30 51.02
N SER A 889 35.73 -19.97 50.93
CA SER A 889 35.14 -19.10 51.97
C SER A 889 33.65 -18.75 51.76
N ALA A 890 33.12 -18.91 50.54
CA ALA A 890 31.69 -18.85 50.23
C ALA A 890 30.97 -20.14 50.63
N ASP A 891 31.63 -21.31 50.52
CA ASP A 891 31.16 -22.60 51.01
C ASP A 891 30.79 -22.55 52.49
N ARG A 892 31.65 -21.93 53.30
CA ARG A 892 31.42 -21.81 54.75
C ARG A 892 30.14 -21.01 55.05
N ARG A 893 29.93 -19.91 54.34
CA ARG A 893 28.76 -19.03 54.53
C ARG A 893 27.46 -19.56 53.92
N TRP A 894 27.53 -20.39 52.88
CA TRP A 894 26.35 -21.00 52.26
C TRP A 894 25.86 -22.21 53.06
N ILE A 895 26.78 -23.05 53.56
CA ILE A 895 26.47 -24.14 54.51
C ILE A 895 25.88 -23.59 55.82
N GLU A 896 26.42 -22.49 56.36
CA GLU A 896 25.90 -21.83 57.57
C GLU A 896 24.49 -21.22 57.40
N LYS A 897 24.03 -20.96 56.17
CA LYS A 897 22.72 -20.33 55.87
C LYS A 897 21.60 -21.30 55.49
N GLN A 898 21.91 -22.60 55.33
CA GLN A 898 20.93 -23.66 55.07
C GLN A 898 20.72 -24.56 56.29
N ILE A 899 21.59 -24.44 57.32
CA ILE A 899 21.48 -25.10 58.62
C ILE A 899 20.74 -24.22 59.65
N LEU A 900 20.36 -22.99 59.26
CA LEU A 900 19.43 -22.09 59.94
C LEU A 900 18.22 -21.86 59.03
#